data_AF-A0A914QQG3-F1
#
_entry.id   AF-A0A914QQG3-F1
#
_cell.length_a   1.000
_cell.length_b   1.000
_cell.length_c   1.000
_cell.angle_alpha   90.00
_cell.angle_beta   90.00
_cell.angle_gamma   90.00
#
_symmetry.space_group_name_H-M   'P 1'
#
loop_
_entity.id
_entity.type
_entity.pdbx_description
1 polymer ?
#
loop_
_entity_poly.entity_id
_entity_poly.type
_entity_poly.pdbx_seq_one_letter_code
_entity_poly.pdbx_strand_id
1 'polypeptide(L)'
;MPSFDETDISAQAIFTKLLTSDSEKSTGLAAIETLMEVLKTSDANTLSELTHKLDAAVNAMLKTDYSSASLQSASELFLRFISLISKEALLVDPDFKHVIQEYIKRGNIFIERIRKSRQIIADCFRPFIRSNLKILTHSYSKVVLESLLEAKKRGCNFHVYATESQPDGSGKKMYAALQKNEIQSTLILDSAVGYLMEQIDLVVFGAEGVMETGGIINKIGTLSVAICARAMNKPVYVMAESIKFVKEYPLNQSDIPDKFKYRYSTLQTNKDELKDEHPLTDYTPPQFLNLLITDLGAYLLRQLLSFVIHFEQESSSESHDFILPPSASTPDLLSLTKPSNSKNGTPIKPETNGTSSATPEKREKYHRESAEVAKKKIKLDINPLLDSPDKNGNSECENLCEQYECSNRNCCLQLNQSCTAKIKPEAEAEYFHLTKCEHICMICCEDLKRVGRPLFERYVQWKRNWVEASRCTPNLRVFICEQLLSFYPNCSKCGKFRKLEFDETFLLSTDFLNTFTCENCEMPEDAIIEEAKKITFIQSVSAAPLLHDAPAVHYLRGEYYLDEVGFSPVNDRFYIDECPTKKFMSPFNMPTEQSMAFSVRPDVMEYDEVHAFPEYSIEPVPFLAMRNSIIALWNLNPFDRLTYEHCLRSLICRGLIRVWYATQLQRVFNYLELKSVINYGFIPPPKIPLIKRIHPSEKRQLDVIVVGAGISGLGVARQLKSFGIKVTVLEAKSRTGGRMQDDWSLGVAVGCGAQLITGIVNNPIVLMCEQAKVKYRPLGDDCPLIDSCIGRHVNAVADRLTDEHFNSILDAIGQWKLKTKIGDISLMEQIKLVHEKLLNSVDFRWTKEHERLFQWQLGNVEFSCGSRLTDVSARNWDQNECVGQFAGEHAILAEGSSEIIRKLSEGLDIRCSNPVVSIDYSKSDKVILHTENGRKYQANKVILSVPLAVYHRGIIQFEPELPEDKSIALRNLGAGLIEKVAVKFPRKFWTDLLRKDGTIDYFGNVPKSSAERGLFNMFYDFSTRSSTNSKNQQFVLMSYVCGDSVDIVNTKTDVEVVELFVEALQELFPDEIIPHPTGYVVTHWGRDLYIGMSYSYLKVGGTGDHYDMLAKPIENKLFFCGEATNRFFPQTMTGAFVSAQREAGKVIESYLSEAMPIPKLE
;
A
#
# COMPACT_ATOMS: atom_id res chain seq x y z
N MET A 1 49.12 16.69 25.14
CA MET A 1 49.70 16.08 23.92
C MET A 1 50.37 14.78 24.32
N PRO A 2 49.71 13.63 24.13
CA PRO A 2 50.38 12.34 23.98
C PRO A 2 50.82 12.14 22.53
N SER A 3 51.85 11.33 22.36
CA SER A 3 52.62 11.01 21.16
C SER A 3 51.84 10.40 20.00
N PHE A 4 52.32 10.60 18.76
CA PHE A 4 51.92 9.85 17.56
C PHE A 4 51.93 8.34 17.84
N ASP A 5 50.78 7.69 17.66
CA ASP A 5 50.43 6.34 18.13
C ASP A 5 50.99 5.23 17.19
N GLU A 6 51.68 4.21 17.72
CA GLU A 6 52.16 3.01 16.97
C GLU A 6 51.02 2.23 16.27
N THR A 7 49.79 2.43 16.75
CA THR A 7 48.53 1.88 16.22
C THR A 7 48.22 2.37 14.79
N ASP A 8 48.58 3.61 14.42
CA ASP A 8 48.31 4.18 13.09
C ASP A 8 49.10 3.45 11.99
N ILE A 9 50.39 3.19 12.21
CA ILE A 9 51.28 2.55 11.22
C ILE A 9 50.95 1.06 11.09
N SER A 10 50.57 0.41 12.19
CA SER A 10 50.21 -1.01 12.23
C SER A 10 48.93 -1.32 11.44
N ALA A 11 47.86 -0.54 11.63
CA ALA A 11 46.58 -0.75 10.94
C ALA A 11 46.70 -0.61 9.41
N GLN A 12 47.40 0.41 8.94
CA GLN A 12 47.63 0.65 7.51
C GLN A 12 48.41 -0.51 6.85
N ALA A 13 49.42 -1.05 7.55
CA ALA A 13 50.22 -2.18 7.08
C ALA A 13 49.41 -3.49 7.01
N ILE A 14 48.59 -3.78 8.04
CA ILE A 14 47.71 -4.95 8.07
C ILE A 14 46.70 -4.88 6.92
N PHE A 15 46.03 -3.74 6.76
CA PHE A 15 45.03 -3.53 5.71
C PHE A 15 45.62 -3.74 4.31
N THR A 16 46.79 -3.16 4.03
CA THR A 16 47.48 -3.31 2.75
C THR A 16 47.92 -4.77 2.51
N LYS A 17 48.38 -5.47 3.55
CA LYS A 17 48.75 -6.89 3.47
C LYS A 17 47.54 -7.77 3.15
N LEU A 18 46.37 -7.50 3.74
CA LEU A 18 45.15 -8.28 3.49
C LEU A 18 44.69 -8.15 2.03
N LEU A 19 44.77 -6.96 1.44
CA LEU A 19 44.37 -6.72 0.05
C LEU A 19 45.39 -7.23 -0.98
N THR A 20 46.68 -7.27 -0.62
CA THR A 20 47.73 -7.81 -1.51
C THR A 20 47.84 -9.33 -1.45
N SER A 21 47.51 -9.96 -0.31
CA SER A 21 47.55 -11.42 -0.15
C SER A 21 46.34 -12.15 -0.72
N ASP A 22 45.18 -11.48 -0.81
CA ASP A 22 43.95 -12.03 -1.38
C ASP A 22 43.32 -11.05 -2.37
N SER A 23 43.54 -11.30 -3.66
CA SER A 23 42.97 -10.48 -4.73
C SER A 23 41.45 -10.51 -4.80
N GLU A 24 40.80 -11.51 -4.18
CA GLU A 24 39.35 -11.67 -4.12
C GLU A 24 38.71 -10.96 -2.92
N LYS A 25 39.51 -10.50 -1.95
CA LYS A 25 39.05 -9.70 -0.80
C LYS A 25 38.54 -8.32 -1.23
N SER A 26 37.43 -7.87 -0.63
CA SER A 26 36.92 -6.49 -0.85
C SER A 26 37.57 -5.52 0.12
N THR A 27 37.63 -4.25 -0.27
CA THR A 27 38.14 -3.15 0.56
C THR A 27 37.40 -3.06 1.91
N GLY A 28 36.07 -3.17 1.90
CA GLY A 28 35.28 -3.15 3.14
C GLY A 28 35.55 -4.36 4.06
N LEU A 29 35.70 -5.56 3.51
CA LEU A 29 36.01 -6.76 4.33
C LEU A 29 37.43 -6.68 4.92
N ALA A 30 38.41 -6.21 4.13
CA ALA A 30 39.76 -6.00 4.63
C ALA A 30 39.78 -4.97 5.77
N ALA A 31 38.99 -3.89 5.67
CA ALA A 31 38.91 -2.89 6.73
C ALA A 31 38.37 -3.47 8.04
N ILE A 32 37.31 -4.28 7.95
CA ILE A 32 36.72 -4.95 9.11
C ILE A 32 37.68 -5.96 9.73
N GLU A 33 38.37 -6.77 8.91
CA GLU A 33 39.38 -7.71 9.41
C GLU A 33 40.56 -6.99 10.07
N THR A 34 40.96 -5.82 9.57
CA THR A 34 41.95 -4.95 10.23
C THR A 34 41.45 -4.44 11.58
N LEU A 35 40.20 -3.94 11.67
CA LEU A 35 39.62 -3.50 12.94
C LEU A 35 39.48 -4.65 13.94
N MET A 36 39.16 -5.86 13.46
CA MET A 36 39.14 -7.07 14.28
C MET A 36 40.51 -7.43 14.83
N GLU A 37 41.59 -7.23 14.07
CA GLU A 37 42.95 -7.44 14.56
C GLU A 37 43.30 -6.39 15.62
N VAL A 38 42.96 -5.12 15.39
CA VAL A 38 43.12 -4.03 16.38
C VAL A 38 42.36 -4.34 17.67
N LEU A 39 41.13 -4.86 17.60
CA LEU A 39 40.35 -5.30 18.76
C LEU A 39 41.06 -6.42 19.54
N LYS A 40 41.60 -7.44 18.84
CA LYS A 40 42.28 -8.59 19.46
C LYS A 40 43.58 -8.22 20.15
N THR A 41 44.29 -7.22 19.62
CA THR A 41 45.57 -6.76 20.17
C THR A 41 45.43 -5.58 21.13
N SER A 42 44.20 -5.09 21.36
CA SER A 42 43.95 -3.91 22.19
C SER A 42 44.16 -4.20 23.68
N ASP A 43 44.92 -3.34 24.34
CA ASP A 43 45.15 -3.29 25.78
C ASP A 43 44.30 -2.19 26.48
N ALA A 44 43.32 -1.62 25.76
CA ALA A 44 42.47 -0.55 26.28
C ALA A 44 41.73 -0.98 27.55
N ASN A 45 41.63 -0.08 28.53
CA ASN A 45 40.96 -0.35 29.81
C ASN A 45 39.65 0.43 29.99
N THR A 46 39.29 1.27 29.00
CA THR A 46 38.04 2.04 29.01
C THR A 46 37.43 2.09 27.61
N LEU A 47 36.12 2.30 27.54
CA LEU A 47 35.39 2.41 26.26
C LEU A 47 35.88 3.61 25.42
N SER A 48 36.21 4.71 26.08
CA SER A 48 36.73 5.93 25.42
C SER A 48 38.08 5.66 24.75
N GLU A 49 38.99 4.97 25.45
CA GLU A 49 40.31 4.59 24.90
C GLU A 49 40.18 3.62 23.73
N LEU A 50 39.29 2.62 23.84
CA LEU A 50 39.03 1.66 22.77
C LEU A 50 38.45 2.34 21.51
N THR A 51 37.51 3.26 21.70
CA THR A 51 36.90 4.03 20.61
C THR A 51 37.96 4.87 19.88
N HIS A 52 38.82 5.55 20.64
CA HIS A 52 39.93 6.34 20.06
C HIS A 52 40.90 5.47 19.24
N LYS A 53 41.25 4.27 19.72
CA LYS A 53 42.14 3.33 18.99
C LYS A 53 41.50 2.82 17.69
N LEU A 54 40.19 2.55 17.69
CA LEU A 54 39.46 2.11 16.50
C LEU A 54 39.31 3.24 15.48
N ASP A 55 38.99 4.47 15.92
CA ASP A 55 38.91 5.64 15.04
C ASP A 55 40.27 5.98 14.42
N ALA A 56 41.36 5.86 15.19
CA ALA A 56 42.73 6.00 14.70
C ALA A 56 43.02 4.99 13.59
N ALA A 57 42.67 3.72 13.79
CA ALA A 57 42.82 2.67 12.77
C ALA A 57 42.02 2.95 11.49
N VAL A 58 40.77 3.42 11.59
CA VAL A 58 39.97 3.82 10.42
C VAL A 58 40.64 4.97 9.68
N ASN A 59 41.09 6.01 10.40
CA ASN A 59 41.78 7.16 9.82
C ASN A 59 43.11 6.76 9.16
N ALA A 60 43.86 5.80 9.70
CA ALA A 60 45.07 5.28 9.09
C ALA A 60 44.79 4.53 7.78
N MET A 61 43.73 3.72 7.74
CA MET A 61 43.32 3.00 6.53
C MET A 61 42.83 3.95 5.42
N LEU A 62 42.18 5.07 5.78
CA LEU A 62 41.75 6.11 4.83
C LEU A 62 42.92 6.86 4.16
N LYS A 63 44.15 6.75 4.70
CA LYS A 63 45.38 7.32 4.10
C LYS A 63 46.01 6.39 3.03
N THR A 64 45.21 5.54 2.39
CA THR A 64 45.63 4.62 1.33
C THR A 64 44.92 4.93 0.01
N ASP A 65 45.43 4.42 -1.11
CA ASP A 65 44.86 4.64 -2.45
C ASP A 65 43.70 3.69 -2.81
N TYR A 66 43.19 2.93 -1.83
CA TYR A 66 42.04 2.04 -2.02
C TYR A 66 40.71 2.80 -1.84
N SER A 67 39.59 2.21 -2.26
CA SER A 67 38.26 2.86 -2.24
C SER A 67 37.86 3.33 -0.85
N SER A 68 37.89 4.65 -0.66
CA SER A 68 37.57 5.35 0.58
C SER A 68 36.08 5.26 0.94
N ALA A 69 35.18 5.20 -0.06
CA ALA A 69 33.74 5.08 0.15
C ALA A 69 33.35 3.73 0.79
N SER A 70 33.83 2.62 0.22
CA SER A 70 33.60 1.26 0.77
C SER A 70 34.30 1.03 2.12
N LEU A 71 35.44 1.69 2.35
CA LEU A 71 36.20 1.57 3.60
C LEU A 71 35.49 2.30 4.75
N GLN A 72 35.05 3.53 4.52
CA GLN A 72 34.37 4.37 5.52
C GLN A 72 33.04 3.73 5.95
N SER A 73 32.19 3.35 4.99
CA SER A 73 30.89 2.73 5.26
C SER A 73 31.00 1.41 6.03
N ALA A 74 31.88 0.51 5.57
CA ALA A 74 32.09 -0.77 6.24
C ALA A 74 32.61 -0.61 7.67
N SER A 75 33.53 0.34 7.90
CA SER A 75 34.07 0.62 9.23
C SER A 75 33.02 1.21 10.17
N GLU A 76 32.24 2.20 9.71
CA GLU A 76 31.18 2.82 10.52
C GLU A 76 30.11 1.81 10.94
N LEU A 77 29.62 1.00 9.99
CA LEU A 77 28.63 -0.03 10.26
C LEU A 77 29.14 -1.10 11.23
N PHE A 78 30.41 -1.50 11.08
CA PHE A 78 31.04 -2.47 11.97
C PHE A 78 31.17 -1.93 13.40
N LEU A 79 31.68 -0.71 13.56
CA LEU A 79 31.85 -0.07 14.88
C LEU A 79 30.50 0.08 15.59
N ARG A 80 29.47 0.52 14.86
CA ARG A 80 28.11 0.58 15.40
C ARG A 80 27.61 -0.81 15.81
N PHE A 81 27.76 -1.81 14.94
CA PHE A 81 27.31 -3.18 15.18
C PHE A 81 27.90 -3.82 16.45
N ILE A 82 29.21 -3.66 16.66
CA ILE A 82 29.87 -4.20 17.86
C ILE A 82 29.54 -3.39 19.12
N SER A 83 29.29 -2.08 19.00
CA SER A 83 29.02 -1.20 20.15
C SER A 83 27.64 -1.39 20.80
N LEU A 84 26.73 -2.14 20.18
CA LEU A 84 25.36 -2.41 20.61
C LEU A 84 25.25 -3.50 21.70
N ILE A 85 26.06 -3.36 22.76
CA ILE A 85 25.98 -4.21 23.94
C ILE A 85 24.87 -3.71 24.88
N SER A 86 23.96 -4.62 25.26
CA SER A 86 23.78 -5.00 26.66
C SER A 86 23.93 -3.89 27.71
N LYS A 87 22.99 -2.96 27.94
CA LYS A 87 23.04 -2.15 29.19
C LYS A 87 23.22 -3.05 30.42
N GLU A 88 22.65 -4.25 30.38
CA GLU A 88 22.81 -5.29 31.40
C GLU A 88 24.23 -5.89 31.43
N ALA A 89 24.87 -6.15 30.28
CA ALA A 89 26.26 -6.65 30.25
C ALA A 89 27.31 -5.64 30.76
N LEU A 90 27.06 -4.34 30.58
CA LEU A 90 27.89 -3.25 31.13
C LEU A 90 27.67 -3.03 32.64
N LEU A 91 26.56 -3.51 33.19
CA LEU A 91 26.18 -3.34 34.61
C LEU A 91 26.60 -4.53 35.49
N VAL A 92 26.92 -5.69 34.91
CA VAL A 92 27.11 -6.95 35.63
C VAL A 92 28.59 -7.34 35.83
N ASP A 93 29.53 -6.82 35.05
CA ASP A 93 30.94 -7.26 35.10
C ASP A 93 31.94 -6.10 35.29
N PRO A 94 32.79 -6.12 36.33
CA PRO A 94 33.79 -5.07 36.58
C PRO A 94 35.05 -5.14 35.70
N ASP A 95 35.24 -6.18 34.85
CA ASP A 95 36.43 -6.32 33.99
C ASP A 95 36.16 -5.92 32.53
N PHE A 96 36.79 -4.82 32.09
CA PHE A 96 36.69 -4.30 30.71
C PHE A 96 37.23 -5.29 29.65
N LYS A 97 38.06 -6.27 30.04
CA LYS A 97 38.48 -7.34 29.11
C LYS A 97 37.32 -8.19 28.62
N HIS A 98 36.27 -8.37 29.42
CA HIS A 98 35.07 -9.10 29.00
C HIS A 98 34.34 -8.37 27.86
N VAL A 99 34.30 -7.03 27.90
CA VAL A 99 33.70 -6.18 26.86
C VAL A 99 34.42 -6.35 25.52
N ILE A 100 35.76 -6.37 25.53
CA ILE A 100 36.56 -6.60 24.32
C ILE A 100 36.29 -7.99 23.72
N GLN A 101 36.17 -9.02 24.57
CA GLN A 101 35.83 -10.38 24.09
C GLN A 101 34.46 -10.45 23.44
N GLU A 102 33.46 -9.76 23.98
CA GLU A 102 32.12 -9.70 23.36
C GLU A 102 32.14 -8.92 22.04
N TYR A 103 32.92 -7.83 21.92
CA TYR A 103 33.13 -7.12 20.65
C TYR A 103 33.76 -8.02 19.59
N ILE A 104 34.77 -8.84 19.96
CA ILE A 104 35.40 -9.81 19.06
C ILE A 104 34.40 -10.86 18.61
N LYS A 105 33.59 -11.41 19.54
CA LYS A 105 32.57 -12.41 19.22
C LYS A 105 31.55 -11.86 18.21
N ARG A 106 31.00 -10.67 18.47
CA ARG A 106 30.06 -9.99 17.56
C ARG A 106 30.73 -9.66 16.22
N GLY A 107 31.97 -9.21 16.23
CA GLY A 107 32.69 -8.88 15.02
C GLY A 107 32.92 -10.09 14.10
N ASN A 108 33.15 -11.29 14.66
CA ASN A 108 33.21 -12.53 13.87
C ASN A 108 31.87 -12.86 13.19
N ILE A 109 30.74 -12.69 13.90
CA ILE A 109 29.39 -12.88 13.32
C ILE A 109 29.17 -11.92 12.15
N PHE A 110 29.58 -10.66 12.29
CA PHE A 110 29.47 -9.65 11.25
C PHE A 110 30.27 -10.02 9.98
N ILE A 111 31.51 -10.52 10.16
CA ILE A 111 32.36 -11.01 9.06
C ILE A 111 31.69 -12.17 8.32
N GLU A 112 31.13 -13.16 9.03
CA GLU A 112 30.46 -14.30 8.41
C GLU A 112 29.25 -13.87 7.56
N ARG A 113 28.50 -12.87 8.02
CA ARG A 113 27.38 -12.30 7.27
C ARG A 113 27.83 -11.69 5.95
N ILE A 114 28.86 -10.85 5.98
CA ILE A 114 29.41 -10.18 4.78
C ILE A 114 29.92 -11.19 3.75
N ARG A 115 30.55 -12.29 4.21
CA ARG A 115 31.04 -13.35 3.32
C ARG A 115 29.90 -14.04 2.55
N LYS A 116 28.67 -14.05 3.07
CA LYS A 116 27.49 -14.63 2.41
C LYS A 116 26.78 -13.64 1.47
N SER A 117 27.01 -12.33 1.60
CA SER A 117 26.27 -11.29 0.89
C SER A 117 26.28 -11.44 -0.63
N ARG A 118 27.42 -11.80 -1.26
CA ARG A 118 27.50 -11.90 -2.72
C ARG A 118 26.66 -13.04 -3.30
N GLN A 119 26.65 -14.19 -2.62
CA GLN A 119 25.80 -15.32 -3.02
C GLN A 119 24.32 -14.95 -2.91
N ILE A 120 23.92 -14.24 -1.85
CA ILE A 120 22.54 -13.76 -1.68
C ILE A 120 22.17 -12.80 -2.82
N ILE A 121 23.06 -11.87 -3.18
CA ILE A 121 22.84 -10.92 -4.29
C ILE A 121 22.66 -11.67 -5.63
N ALA A 122 23.51 -12.67 -5.90
CA ALA A 122 23.38 -13.51 -7.09
C ALA A 122 22.03 -14.24 -7.15
N ASP A 123 21.55 -14.73 -6.00
CA ASP A 123 20.24 -15.37 -5.89
C ASP A 123 19.07 -14.38 -6.04
N CYS A 124 19.21 -13.14 -5.55
CA CYS A 124 18.26 -12.06 -5.78
C CYS A 124 18.22 -11.60 -7.25
N PHE A 125 19.35 -11.64 -7.96
CA PHE A 125 19.43 -11.30 -9.38
C PHE A 125 18.79 -12.37 -10.29
N ARG A 126 18.69 -13.60 -9.81
CA ARG A 126 18.17 -14.76 -10.56
C ARG A 126 16.91 -14.50 -11.40
N PRO A 127 15.84 -13.82 -10.90
CA PRO A 127 14.60 -13.65 -11.67
C PRO A 127 14.75 -12.76 -12.90
N PHE A 128 15.83 -11.97 -12.95
CA PHE A 128 16.03 -10.89 -13.93
C PHE A 128 16.92 -11.29 -15.12
N ILE A 129 17.56 -12.47 -15.07
CA ILE A 129 18.41 -12.97 -16.14
C ILE A 129 17.75 -14.16 -16.86
N ARG A 130 17.71 -14.11 -18.19
CA ARG A 130 17.13 -15.14 -19.08
C ARG A 130 18.13 -15.49 -20.19
N SER A 131 17.93 -16.63 -20.86
CA SER A 131 18.73 -16.96 -22.04
C SER A 131 18.50 -15.96 -23.19
N ASN A 132 19.53 -15.76 -23.99
CA ASN A 132 19.64 -14.88 -25.16
C ASN A 132 19.61 -13.38 -24.87
N LEU A 133 19.88 -12.95 -23.63
CA LEU A 133 20.04 -11.52 -23.33
C LEU A 133 21.39 -10.97 -23.81
N LYS A 134 21.37 -9.74 -24.32
CA LYS A 134 22.55 -8.89 -24.52
C LYS A 134 22.68 -7.94 -23.33
N ILE A 135 23.67 -8.20 -22.48
CA ILE A 135 23.91 -7.46 -21.23
C ILE A 135 25.05 -6.48 -21.43
N LEU A 136 24.91 -5.24 -20.97
CA LEU A 136 26.00 -4.26 -20.92
C LEU A 136 26.46 -4.07 -19.47
N THR A 137 27.77 -4.15 -19.23
CA THR A 137 28.41 -3.82 -17.95
C THR A 137 29.48 -2.75 -18.12
N HIS A 138 29.64 -1.92 -17.09
CA HIS A 138 30.67 -0.90 -17.00
C HIS A 138 31.55 -1.19 -15.77
N SER A 139 32.87 -1.08 -15.95
CA SER A 139 33.91 -1.39 -14.96
C SER A 139 33.96 -2.85 -14.44
N TYR A 140 34.92 -3.13 -13.54
CA TYR A 140 35.04 -4.43 -12.86
C TYR A 140 34.26 -4.45 -11.55
N SER A 141 33.27 -5.35 -11.46
CA SER A 141 32.54 -5.62 -10.21
C SER A 141 32.53 -7.11 -9.90
N LYS A 142 33.01 -7.45 -8.69
CA LYS A 142 33.06 -8.84 -8.21
C LYS A 142 31.66 -9.45 -8.08
N VAL A 143 30.72 -8.71 -7.51
CA VAL A 143 29.34 -9.18 -7.31
C VAL A 143 28.60 -9.36 -8.63
N VAL A 144 28.85 -8.49 -9.63
CA VAL A 144 28.29 -8.64 -10.98
C VAL A 144 28.88 -9.87 -11.67
N LEU A 145 30.20 -10.04 -11.61
CA LEU A 145 30.87 -11.22 -12.16
C LEU A 145 30.31 -12.52 -11.55
N GLU A 146 30.25 -12.60 -10.22
CA GLU A 146 29.74 -13.78 -9.51
C GLU A 146 28.28 -14.08 -9.87
N SER A 147 27.44 -13.04 -9.97
CA SER A 147 26.04 -13.18 -10.39
C SER A 147 25.90 -13.72 -11.82
N LEU A 148 26.75 -13.26 -12.75
CA LEU A 148 26.79 -13.77 -14.12
C LEU A 148 27.34 -15.21 -14.19
N LEU A 149 28.38 -15.54 -13.41
CA LEU A 149 28.90 -16.90 -13.33
C LEU A 149 27.85 -17.88 -12.81
N GLU A 150 27.10 -17.49 -11.79
CA GLU A 150 26.01 -18.30 -11.23
C GLU A 150 24.87 -18.49 -12.24
N ALA A 151 24.53 -17.45 -13.00
CA ALA A 151 23.57 -17.57 -14.10
C ALA A 151 24.05 -18.54 -15.19
N LYS A 152 25.34 -18.50 -15.55
CA LYS A 152 25.92 -19.43 -16.51
C LYS A 152 25.92 -20.88 -16.01
N LYS A 153 26.31 -21.13 -14.75
CA LYS A 153 26.28 -22.48 -14.15
C LYS A 153 24.89 -23.13 -14.22
N ARG A 154 23.84 -22.32 -14.25
CA ARG A 154 22.43 -22.75 -14.35
C ARG A 154 21.93 -22.96 -15.79
N GLY A 155 22.81 -22.81 -16.79
CA GLY A 155 22.49 -23.04 -18.20
C GLY A 155 21.90 -21.83 -18.94
N CYS A 156 21.95 -20.63 -18.37
CA CYS A 156 21.56 -19.41 -19.08
C CYS A 156 22.67 -19.00 -20.06
N ASN A 157 22.35 -18.93 -21.35
CA ASN A 157 23.26 -18.40 -22.37
C ASN A 157 22.98 -16.91 -22.58
N PHE A 158 23.98 -16.04 -22.50
CA PHE A 158 23.82 -14.60 -22.71
C PHE A 158 25.15 -14.02 -23.21
N HIS A 159 25.09 -12.84 -23.81
CA HIS A 159 26.25 -12.13 -24.34
C HIS A 159 26.50 -10.86 -23.54
N VAL A 160 27.73 -10.64 -23.07
CA VAL A 160 28.09 -9.49 -22.22
C VAL A 160 28.99 -8.51 -22.97
N TYR A 161 28.50 -7.29 -23.21
CA TYR A 161 29.31 -6.16 -23.62
C TYR A 161 29.93 -5.51 -22.39
N ALA A 162 31.26 -5.38 -22.36
CA ALA A 162 31.97 -4.70 -21.27
C ALA A 162 32.68 -3.48 -21.85
N THR A 163 32.51 -2.30 -21.23
CA THR A 163 33.26 -1.11 -21.67
C THR A 163 34.72 -1.18 -21.20
N GLU A 164 35.63 -0.36 -21.74
CA GLU A 164 37.02 -0.32 -21.28
C GLU A 164 37.16 0.26 -19.86
N SER A 165 36.29 1.21 -19.49
CA SER A 165 36.30 1.94 -18.23
C SER A 165 37.60 2.72 -18.02
N GLN A 166 37.91 3.64 -18.94
CA GLN A 166 39.04 4.56 -18.77
C GLN A 166 38.76 5.58 -17.66
N PRO A 167 39.77 6.06 -16.91
CA PRO A 167 41.21 5.87 -17.13
C PRO A 167 41.82 4.64 -16.42
N ASP A 168 41.08 3.94 -15.55
CA ASP A 168 41.64 2.83 -14.76
C ASP A 168 41.68 1.48 -15.49
N GLY A 169 40.98 1.39 -16.63
CA GLY A 169 40.95 0.22 -17.50
C GLY A 169 40.31 -1.01 -16.86
N SER A 170 39.55 -0.84 -15.76
CA SER A 170 39.01 -1.95 -14.98
C SER A 170 38.02 -2.81 -15.78
N GLY A 171 37.35 -2.26 -16.77
CA GLY A 171 36.46 -3.02 -17.67
C GLY A 171 37.20 -4.06 -18.52
N LYS A 172 38.49 -3.84 -18.85
CA LYS A 172 39.34 -4.86 -19.50
C LYS A 172 39.56 -6.08 -18.61
N LYS A 173 39.65 -5.86 -17.30
CA LYS A 173 39.71 -6.95 -16.30
C LYS A 173 38.40 -7.73 -16.25
N MET A 174 37.25 -7.05 -16.32
CA MET A 174 35.92 -7.69 -16.37
C MET A 174 35.80 -8.57 -17.61
N TYR A 175 36.17 -8.04 -18.78
CA TYR A 175 36.19 -8.79 -20.02
C TYR A 175 37.09 -10.04 -19.95
N ALA A 176 38.33 -9.91 -19.44
CA ALA A 176 39.23 -11.04 -19.26
C ALA A 176 38.67 -12.11 -18.31
N ALA A 177 38.01 -11.70 -17.22
CA ALA A 177 37.35 -12.61 -16.29
C ALA A 177 36.16 -13.35 -16.92
N LEU A 178 35.35 -12.67 -17.74
CA LEU A 178 34.23 -13.28 -18.47
C LEU A 178 34.74 -14.31 -19.50
N GLN A 179 35.78 -13.97 -20.27
CA GLN A 179 36.42 -14.87 -21.24
C GLN A 179 37.03 -16.10 -20.57
N LYS A 180 37.73 -15.93 -19.43
CA LYS A 180 38.32 -17.03 -18.67
C LYS A 180 37.27 -18.04 -18.20
N ASN A 181 36.05 -17.58 -17.92
CA ASN A 181 34.93 -18.42 -17.52
C ASN A 181 34.00 -18.75 -18.69
N GLU A 182 34.48 -18.63 -19.93
CA GLU A 182 33.78 -19.02 -21.16
C GLU A 182 32.41 -18.33 -21.33
N ILE A 183 32.22 -17.10 -20.83
CA ILE A 183 31.02 -16.29 -21.08
C ILE A 183 31.24 -15.50 -22.36
N GLN A 184 30.31 -15.60 -23.32
CA GLN A 184 30.35 -14.82 -24.55
C GLN A 184 30.36 -13.33 -24.21
N SER A 185 31.39 -12.62 -24.67
CA SER A 185 31.58 -11.22 -24.31
C SER A 185 32.31 -10.43 -25.37
N THR A 186 32.11 -9.11 -25.38
CA THR A 186 32.75 -8.17 -26.30
C THR A 186 33.24 -6.95 -25.52
N LEU A 187 34.51 -6.62 -25.66
CA LEU A 187 35.08 -5.38 -25.12
C LEU A 187 34.75 -4.22 -26.08
N ILE A 188 34.24 -3.11 -25.53
CA ILE A 188 33.82 -1.94 -26.31
C ILE A 188 34.45 -0.65 -25.77
N LEU A 189 34.61 0.35 -26.62
CA LEU A 189 35.02 1.69 -26.19
C LEU A 189 33.92 2.33 -25.33
N ASP A 190 34.30 3.15 -24.35
CA ASP A 190 33.34 3.87 -23.50
C ASP A 190 32.44 4.81 -24.34
N SER A 191 32.97 5.38 -25.43
CA SER A 191 32.23 6.21 -26.38
C SER A 191 31.28 5.42 -27.31
N ALA A 192 31.44 4.10 -27.42
CA ALA A 192 30.60 3.26 -28.27
C ALA A 192 29.27 2.86 -27.60
N VAL A 193 29.07 3.23 -26.32
CA VAL A 193 27.88 2.87 -25.55
C VAL A 193 26.59 3.31 -26.24
N GLY A 194 26.52 4.56 -26.70
CA GLY A 194 25.32 5.08 -27.39
C GLY A 194 25.00 4.34 -28.69
N TYR A 195 26.04 4.02 -29.49
CA TYR A 195 25.88 3.25 -30.74
C TYR A 195 25.35 1.83 -30.51
N LEU A 196 25.76 1.19 -29.41
CA LEU A 196 25.37 -0.19 -29.12
C LEU A 196 24.10 -0.30 -28.28
N MET A 197 23.65 0.77 -27.62
CA MET A 197 22.58 0.68 -26.63
C MET A 197 21.25 0.15 -27.21
N GLU A 198 20.94 0.41 -28.48
CA GLU A 198 19.71 -0.09 -29.13
C GLU A 198 19.59 -1.62 -29.07
N GLN A 199 20.71 -2.33 -29.24
CA GLN A 199 20.77 -3.78 -29.21
C GLN A 199 21.00 -4.37 -27.81
N ILE A 200 21.18 -3.55 -26.77
CA ILE A 200 21.29 -4.03 -25.40
C ILE A 200 19.89 -4.28 -24.83
N ASP A 201 19.72 -5.39 -24.11
CA ASP A 201 18.46 -5.74 -23.45
C ASP A 201 18.47 -5.35 -21.96
N LEU A 202 19.65 -5.35 -21.33
CA LEU A 202 19.82 -5.10 -19.91
C LEU A 202 21.18 -4.48 -19.61
N VAL A 203 21.22 -3.45 -18.77
CA VAL A 203 22.46 -2.88 -18.23
C VAL A 203 22.62 -3.33 -16.77
N VAL A 204 23.79 -3.84 -16.42
CA VAL A 204 24.14 -4.24 -15.06
C VAL A 204 25.51 -3.69 -14.68
N PHE A 205 25.63 -3.01 -13.56
CA PHE A 205 26.94 -2.63 -13.00
C PHE A 205 26.96 -2.70 -11.46
N GLY A 206 28.17 -2.66 -10.90
CA GLY A 206 28.37 -2.60 -9.45
C GLY A 206 28.30 -1.17 -8.91
N ALA A 207 28.53 -1.04 -7.61
CA ALA A 207 28.77 0.26 -6.97
C ALA A 207 29.99 0.21 -6.02
N GLU A 208 30.70 1.34 -5.92
CA GLU A 208 31.70 1.60 -4.87
C GLU A 208 31.05 2.12 -3.58
N GLY A 209 29.95 2.87 -3.73
CA GLY A 209 29.11 3.31 -2.63
C GLY A 209 27.67 3.51 -3.09
N VAL A 210 26.71 3.17 -2.23
CA VAL A 210 25.29 3.50 -2.41
C VAL A 210 25.00 4.68 -1.48
N MET A 211 24.60 5.80 -2.06
CA MET A 211 24.36 7.04 -1.32
C MET A 211 22.99 7.00 -0.66
N GLU A 212 22.79 7.77 0.41
CA GLU A 212 21.46 7.85 1.05
C GLU A 212 20.40 8.43 0.12
N THR A 213 20.80 9.23 -0.88
CA THR A 213 19.91 9.71 -1.96
C THR A 213 19.33 8.59 -2.83
N GLY A 214 19.79 7.35 -2.65
CA GLY A 214 19.51 6.21 -3.51
C GLY A 214 20.47 6.13 -4.71
N GLY A 215 21.10 7.24 -5.12
CA GLY A 215 22.09 7.21 -6.21
C GLY A 215 23.34 6.42 -5.83
N ILE A 216 24.21 6.14 -6.80
CA ILE A 216 25.43 5.38 -6.57
C ILE A 216 26.67 6.16 -6.94
N ILE A 217 27.78 5.88 -6.26
CA ILE A 217 29.12 6.22 -6.72
C ILE A 217 29.70 4.95 -7.35
N ASN A 218 30.12 5.06 -8.61
CA ASN A 218 30.80 3.99 -9.34
C ASN A 218 31.87 4.59 -10.26
N LYS A 219 32.60 3.76 -11.01
CA LYS A 219 33.63 4.24 -11.94
C LYS A 219 33.10 5.28 -12.94
N ILE A 220 33.96 6.24 -13.25
CA ILE A 220 33.65 7.33 -14.17
C ILE A 220 33.16 6.80 -15.52
N GLY A 221 32.03 7.32 -16.00
CA GLY A 221 31.33 6.86 -17.19
C GLY A 221 30.04 6.09 -16.89
N THR A 222 29.82 5.68 -15.63
CA THR A 222 28.58 4.99 -15.22
C THR A 222 27.35 5.86 -15.50
N LEU A 223 27.43 7.17 -15.20
CA LEU A 223 26.33 8.09 -15.48
C LEU A 223 26.01 8.15 -16.99
N SER A 224 27.04 8.23 -17.84
CA SER A 224 26.86 8.28 -19.29
C SER A 224 26.19 7.01 -19.82
N VAL A 225 26.55 5.84 -19.29
CA VAL A 225 25.90 4.57 -19.62
C VAL A 225 24.43 4.57 -19.20
N ALA A 226 24.14 5.01 -17.97
CA ALA A 226 22.80 5.04 -17.43
C ALA A 226 21.87 6.03 -18.18
N ILE A 227 22.40 7.19 -18.60
CA ILE A 227 21.67 8.16 -19.43
C ILE A 227 21.32 7.57 -20.79
N CYS A 228 22.29 6.92 -21.47
CA CYS A 228 22.03 6.28 -22.77
C CYS A 228 20.97 5.18 -22.65
N ALA A 229 21.06 4.36 -21.60
CA ALA A 229 20.09 3.31 -21.33
C ALA A 229 18.69 3.88 -21.09
N ARG A 230 18.59 4.95 -20.30
CA ARG A 230 17.33 5.63 -20.00
C ARG A 230 16.70 6.23 -21.25
N ALA A 231 17.49 6.89 -22.10
CA ALA A 231 17.01 7.48 -23.35
C ALA A 231 16.42 6.43 -24.31
N MET A 232 16.92 5.19 -24.25
CA MET A 232 16.44 4.07 -25.08
C MET A 232 15.55 3.08 -24.32
N ASN A 233 15.02 3.47 -23.15
CA ASN A 233 14.16 2.64 -22.30
C ASN A 233 14.74 1.25 -21.95
N LYS A 234 16.06 1.16 -21.77
CA LYS A 234 16.74 -0.07 -21.34
C LYS A 234 16.81 -0.13 -19.82
N PRO A 235 16.51 -1.29 -19.20
CA PRO A 235 16.58 -1.43 -17.75
C PRO A 235 18.04 -1.37 -17.25
N VAL A 236 18.24 -0.66 -16.14
CA VAL A 236 19.55 -0.50 -15.47
C VAL A 236 19.48 -1.06 -14.06
N TYR A 237 20.19 -2.15 -13.80
CA TYR A 237 20.26 -2.79 -12.49
C TYR A 237 21.63 -2.63 -11.85
N VAL A 238 21.63 -2.32 -10.56
CA VAL A 238 22.84 -2.13 -9.77
C VAL A 238 22.96 -3.23 -8.74
N MET A 239 24.16 -3.77 -8.56
CA MET A 239 24.44 -4.78 -7.54
C MET A 239 25.47 -4.27 -6.53
N ALA A 240 25.11 -4.27 -5.25
CA ALA A 240 26.00 -3.82 -4.20
C ALA A 240 25.72 -4.52 -2.88
N GLU A 241 26.77 -4.87 -2.14
CA GLU A 241 26.65 -5.30 -0.75
C GLU A 241 26.16 -4.14 0.14
N SER A 242 25.28 -4.43 1.09
CA SER A 242 24.69 -3.45 2.02
C SER A 242 25.72 -2.67 2.84
N ILE A 243 26.90 -3.26 3.06
CA ILE A 243 28.02 -2.59 3.74
C ILE A 243 28.59 -1.39 2.98
N LYS A 244 28.24 -1.20 1.71
CA LYS A 244 28.68 -0.06 0.89
C LYS A 244 27.73 1.12 0.97
N PHE A 245 26.77 1.11 1.88
CA PHE A 245 25.84 2.21 2.05
C PHE A 245 26.55 3.34 2.79
N VAL A 246 26.66 4.50 2.15
CA VAL A 246 27.45 5.64 2.62
C VAL A 246 26.52 6.79 3.00
N LYS A 247 26.77 7.39 4.17
CA LYS A 247 26.03 8.53 4.72
C LYS A 247 26.39 9.87 4.06
N GLU A 248 26.31 9.90 2.74
CA GLU A 248 26.68 11.07 1.93
C GLU A 248 25.53 11.37 0.97
N TYR A 249 25.25 12.66 0.76
CA TYR A 249 24.10 13.14 -0.02
C TYR A 249 24.53 13.99 -1.22
N PRO A 250 25.27 13.42 -2.20
CA PRO A 250 25.60 14.17 -3.41
C PRO A 250 24.34 14.41 -4.25
N LEU A 251 24.09 15.66 -4.66
CA LEU A 251 22.98 16.01 -5.55
C LEU A 251 23.44 16.06 -7.00
N ASN A 252 24.72 16.36 -7.22
CA ASN A 252 25.40 16.46 -8.50
C ASN A 252 26.86 15.98 -8.38
N GLN A 253 27.63 16.05 -9.47
CA GLN A 253 29.03 15.61 -9.48
C GLN A 253 29.94 16.42 -8.56
N SER A 254 29.68 17.73 -8.39
CA SER A 254 30.50 18.58 -7.51
C SER A 254 30.35 18.22 -6.04
N ASP A 255 29.18 17.75 -5.62
CA ASP A 255 28.88 17.41 -4.22
C ASP A 255 29.56 16.13 -3.73
N ILE A 256 30.12 15.32 -4.63
CA ILE A 256 30.88 14.13 -4.23
C ILE A 256 32.14 14.60 -3.50
N PRO A 257 32.45 14.10 -2.29
CA PRO A 257 33.69 14.42 -1.60
C PRO A 257 34.92 14.05 -2.45
N ASP A 258 35.94 14.92 -2.48
CA ASP A 258 37.15 14.68 -3.28
C ASP A 258 37.88 13.39 -2.88
N LYS A 259 37.77 12.98 -1.61
CA LYS A 259 38.25 11.68 -1.11
C LYS A 259 37.68 10.48 -1.87
N PHE A 260 36.50 10.59 -2.50
CA PHE A 260 35.88 9.53 -3.30
C PHE A 260 36.21 9.65 -4.79
N LYS A 261 36.51 10.87 -5.27
CA LYS A 261 36.85 11.15 -6.67
C LYS A 261 38.30 10.82 -7.01
N TYR A 262 39.22 11.08 -6.08
CA TYR A 262 40.67 11.01 -6.31
C TYR A 262 41.37 10.08 -5.33
N ARG A 263 42.55 9.58 -5.72
CA ARG A 263 43.40 8.78 -4.83
C ARG A 263 43.96 9.64 -3.71
N TYR A 264 44.24 9.03 -2.55
CA TYR A 264 44.83 9.74 -1.42
C TYR A 264 46.19 10.34 -1.79
N SER A 265 47.04 9.61 -2.53
CA SER A 265 48.33 10.10 -3.03
C SER A 265 48.21 11.37 -3.89
N THR A 266 47.21 11.43 -4.78
CA THR A 266 46.88 12.62 -5.57
C THR A 266 46.44 13.78 -4.68
N LEU A 267 45.60 13.51 -3.68
CA LEU A 267 45.13 14.51 -2.71
C LEU A 267 46.23 15.02 -1.76
N GLN A 268 47.39 14.36 -1.68
CA GLN A 268 48.53 14.83 -0.89
C GLN A 268 49.51 15.66 -1.72
N THR A 269 49.68 15.32 -2.99
CA THR A 269 50.70 15.91 -3.86
C THR A 269 50.20 17.15 -4.63
N ASN A 270 48.91 17.18 -5.02
CA ASN A 270 48.36 18.16 -5.97
C ASN A 270 47.09 18.87 -5.47
N LYS A 271 46.97 19.22 -4.18
CA LYS A 271 45.73 19.86 -3.63
C LYS A 271 45.33 21.15 -4.35
N ASP A 272 46.29 21.94 -4.81
CA ASP A 272 46.04 23.22 -5.49
C ASP A 272 45.89 23.06 -7.03
N GLU A 273 46.18 21.87 -7.58
CA GLU A 273 46.24 21.55 -9.02
C GLU A 273 45.26 20.43 -9.44
N LEU A 274 44.26 20.08 -8.63
CA LEU A 274 43.25 19.04 -8.95
C LEU A 274 42.50 19.26 -10.28
N LYS A 275 42.65 20.43 -10.92
CA LYS A 275 42.09 20.74 -12.24
C LYS A 275 42.73 19.93 -13.38
N ASP A 276 43.96 19.46 -13.19
CA ASP A 276 44.72 18.70 -14.20
C ASP A 276 44.55 17.16 -14.04
N GLU A 277 43.79 16.72 -13.05
CA GLU A 277 43.56 15.32 -12.71
C GLU A 277 42.14 14.87 -13.07
N HIS A 278 42.00 13.67 -13.62
CA HIS A 278 40.69 13.09 -13.93
C HIS A 278 40.08 12.34 -12.72
N PRO A 279 38.79 12.54 -12.40
CA PRO A 279 38.15 11.77 -11.35
C PRO A 279 38.03 10.29 -11.74
N LEU A 280 38.17 9.40 -10.77
CA LEU A 280 38.07 7.94 -10.96
C LEU A 280 36.65 7.41 -10.85
N THR A 281 35.77 8.17 -10.20
CA THR A 281 34.38 7.82 -9.95
C THR A 281 33.47 8.97 -10.35
N ASP A 282 32.23 8.63 -10.71
CA ASP A 282 31.14 9.58 -10.87
C ASP A 282 29.95 9.18 -9.98
N TYR A 283 29.04 10.13 -9.79
CA TYR A 283 27.76 9.89 -9.15
C TYR A 283 26.71 9.62 -10.21
N THR A 284 26.01 8.50 -10.12
CA THR A 284 24.85 8.20 -10.95
C THR A 284 23.57 8.40 -10.14
N PRO A 285 22.76 9.44 -10.45
CA PRO A 285 21.52 9.72 -9.74
C PRO A 285 20.49 8.58 -9.86
N PRO A 286 19.62 8.41 -8.84
CA PRO A 286 18.67 7.30 -8.79
C PRO A 286 17.65 7.29 -9.93
N GLN A 287 17.35 8.45 -10.56
CA GLN A 287 16.39 8.50 -11.66
C GLN A 287 16.81 7.75 -12.94
N PHE A 288 18.10 7.43 -13.07
CA PHE A 288 18.64 6.66 -14.20
C PHE A 288 18.77 5.17 -13.90
N LEU A 289 18.35 4.73 -12.72
CA LEU A 289 18.51 3.37 -12.22
C LEU A 289 17.13 2.76 -11.94
N ASN A 290 16.93 1.50 -12.30
CA ASN A 290 15.64 0.82 -12.11
C ASN A 290 15.59 0.01 -10.82
N LEU A 291 16.67 -0.73 -10.52
CA LEU A 291 16.68 -1.71 -9.44
C LEU A 291 18.06 -1.74 -8.76
N LEU A 292 18.10 -1.76 -7.43
CA LEU A 292 19.29 -2.05 -6.64
C LEU A 292 19.10 -3.42 -5.99
N ILE A 293 20.05 -4.30 -6.24
CA ILE A 293 20.06 -5.67 -5.73
C ILE A 293 21.15 -5.78 -4.68
N THR A 294 20.76 -6.06 -3.45
CA THR A 294 21.64 -6.19 -2.30
C THR A 294 21.40 -7.52 -1.58
N ASP A 295 22.21 -7.78 -0.57
CA ASP A 295 22.07 -8.92 0.34
C ASP A 295 20.89 -8.78 1.31
N LEU A 296 20.18 -7.65 1.27
CA LEU A 296 18.93 -7.42 2.00
C LEU A 296 17.71 -7.69 1.10
N GLY A 297 17.87 -7.64 -0.22
CA GLY A 297 16.80 -7.85 -1.19
C GLY A 297 17.01 -7.10 -2.51
N ALA A 298 16.01 -7.17 -3.39
CA ALA A 298 15.97 -6.37 -4.62
C ALA A 298 14.95 -5.24 -4.44
N TYR A 299 15.42 -4.01 -4.53
CA TYR A 299 14.63 -2.82 -4.25
C TYR A 299 14.54 -1.96 -5.50
N LEU A 300 13.34 -1.44 -5.80
CA LEU A 300 13.25 -0.29 -6.69
C LEU A 300 14.02 0.84 -6.01
N LEU A 301 14.86 1.57 -6.74
CA LEU A 301 15.68 2.62 -6.10
C LEU A 301 14.86 3.72 -5.40
N ARG A 302 13.59 3.86 -5.77
CA ARG A 302 12.62 4.74 -5.09
C ARG A 302 12.21 4.25 -3.71
N GLN A 303 12.45 2.98 -3.37
CA GLN A 303 12.16 2.36 -2.07
C GLN A 303 13.36 2.42 -1.12
N LEU A 304 14.56 2.77 -1.60
CA LEU A 304 15.80 2.65 -0.83
C LEU A 304 15.95 3.70 0.27
N LEU A 305 15.43 4.91 0.03
CA LEU A 305 15.49 6.02 1.01
C LEU A 305 14.73 5.64 2.30
N SER A 306 13.65 4.87 2.22
CA SER A 306 12.92 4.30 3.37
C SER A 306 13.72 3.24 4.14
N PHE A 307 14.60 2.49 3.45
CA PHE A 307 15.31 1.33 3.99
C PHE A 307 16.61 1.72 4.71
N VAL A 308 17.37 2.70 4.21
CA VAL A 308 18.58 3.21 4.89
C VAL A 308 18.25 3.82 6.25
N ILE A 309 17.06 4.42 6.37
CA ILE A 309 16.53 5.00 7.63
C ILE A 309 16.08 3.90 8.61
N HIS A 310 15.49 2.79 8.13
CA HIS A 310 15.05 1.68 8.99
C HIS A 310 16.21 0.84 9.55
N PHE A 311 17.31 0.71 8.80
CA PHE A 311 18.50 -0.02 9.24
C PHE A 311 19.13 0.58 10.52
N GLU A 312 18.84 1.85 10.82
CA GLU A 312 19.32 2.52 12.02
C GLU A 312 18.52 2.20 13.29
N GLN A 313 17.22 1.89 13.18
CA GLN A 313 16.34 1.65 14.33
C GLN A 313 16.48 0.21 14.88
N GLU A 314 16.54 -0.79 13.99
CA GLU A 314 16.66 -2.22 14.37
C GLU A 314 18.02 -2.59 14.99
N SER A 315 19.02 -1.74 14.82
CA SER A 315 20.32 -1.96 15.43
C SER A 315 20.30 -1.78 16.96
N SER A 316 19.27 -1.15 17.54
CA SER A 316 19.24 -0.79 18.97
C SER A 316 18.49 -1.76 19.91
N SER A 317 17.92 -2.87 19.42
CA SER A 317 17.16 -3.82 20.25
C SER A 317 17.98 -5.03 20.71
N GLU A 318 18.12 -5.18 22.03
CA GLU A 318 18.70 -6.35 22.71
C GLU A 318 17.67 -7.49 22.79
N SER A 319 17.89 -8.60 22.07
CA SER A 319 17.69 -10.01 22.50
C SER A 319 17.45 -10.96 21.31
N HIS A 320 18.29 -12.01 21.26
CA HIS A 320 18.21 -13.33 20.61
C HIS A 320 17.92 -13.50 19.11
N ASP A 321 18.84 -14.25 18.47
CA ASP A 321 18.80 -14.87 17.14
C ASP A 321 18.47 -13.98 15.93
N PHE A 322 19.50 -13.34 15.38
CA PHE A 322 19.53 -12.89 13.99
C PHE A 322 19.50 -14.10 13.04
N ILE A 323 18.33 -14.72 12.89
CA ILE A 323 17.99 -15.54 11.73
C ILE A 323 18.09 -14.61 10.50
N LEU A 324 18.78 -15.06 9.45
CA LEU A 324 18.71 -14.43 8.12
C LEU A 324 17.26 -14.00 7.85
N PRO A 325 16.95 -12.77 7.41
CA PRO A 325 15.61 -12.53 6.89
C PRO A 325 15.37 -13.56 5.79
N PRO A 326 14.26 -14.32 5.82
CA PRO A 326 13.78 -14.97 4.61
C PRO A 326 13.74 -13.89 3.54
N SER A 327 14.24 -14.16 2.34
CA SER A 327 14.07 -13.26 1.20
C SER A 327 12.62 -12.76 1.16
N ALA A 328 12.41 -11.47 1.50
CA ALA A 328 11.12 -10.79 1.59
C ALA A 328 9.95 -11.65 2.11
N SER A 329 9.81 -11.75 3.43
CA SER A 329 8.52 -12.02 4.09
C SER A 329 7.98 -10.75 4.76
N THR A 330 6.69 -10.51 4.54
CA THR A 330 5.77 -9.78 5.41
C THR A 330 6.00 -10.09 6.90
N PRO A 331 5.89 -9.12 7.84
CA PRO A 331 5.99 -9.43 9.26
C PRO A 331 4.67 -10.02 9.80
N ASP A 332 4.80 -11.10 10.59
CA ASP A 332 3.74 -11.84 11.26
C ASP A 332 2.99 -11.01 12.33
N LEU A 333 1.69 -11.34 12.44
CA LEU A 333 0.78 -11.17 13.58
C LEU A 333 1.07 -12.34 14.57
N LEU A 334 1.40 -12.17 15.86
CA LEU A 334 0.43 -11.96 16.95
C LEU A 334 1.10 -11.73 18.33
N SER A 335 0.52 -10.79 19.08
CA SER A 335 0.47 -10.63 20.54
C SER A 335 1.73 -10.14 21.29
N LEU A 336 1.63 -8.93 21.86
CA LEU A 336 1.93 -8.66 23.26
C LEU A 336 1.27 -7.34 23.68
N THR A 337 0.03 -7.46 24.15
CA THR A 337 -0.42 -6.69 25.31
C THR A 337 0.61 -6.82 26.43
N LYS A 338 1.19 -5.71 26.88
CA LYS A 338 1.65 -5.61 28.28
C LYS A 338 0.54 -4.95 29.12
N PRO A 339 0.29 -5.44 30.34
CA PRO A 339 -0.78 -4.94 31.20
C PRO A 339 -0.37 -3.61 31.82
N SER A 340 -1.15 -2.55 31.58
CA SER A 340 -1.06 -1.33 32.39
C SER A 340 -1.74 -1.58 33.74
N ASN A 341 -0.94 -1.88 34.75
CA ASN A 341 -1.36 -1.80 36.15
C ASN A 341 -1.49 -0.33 36.57
N SER A 342 -2.71 0.15 36.78
CA SER A 342 -2.99 1.15 37.83
C SER A 342 -4.46 1.11 38.26
N LYS A 343 -4.73 0.41 39.37
CA LYS A 343 -5.88 0.70 40.23
C LYS A 343 -5.50 1.85 41.16
N ASN A 344 -6.29 2.92 41.16
CA ASN A 344 -6.83 3.63 42.34
C ASN A 344 -7.14 5.10 42.00
N GLY A 345 -8.39 5.52 42.22
CA GLY A 345 -8.78 6.94 42.19
C GLY A 345 -10.28 7.15 41.97
N THR A 346 -11.00 7.35 43.07
CA THR A 346 -12.43 7.70 43.21
C THR A 346 -12.91 8.90 42.37
N PRO A 347 -14.24 9.02 42.11
CA PRO A 347 -14.80 10.00 41.18
C PRO A 347 -14.96 11.39 41.80
N ILE A 348 -14.58 12.44 41.06
CA ILE A 348 -14.90 13.83 41.40
C ILE A 348 -15.79 14.42 40.30
N LYS A 349 -16.87 15.08 40.75
CA LYS A 349 -17.92 15.78 39.99
C LYS A 349 -17.38 17.04 39.26
N PRO A 350 -18.12 17.59 38.28
CA PRO A 350 -17.64 18.64 37.38
C PRO A 350 -17.81 20.04 37.97
N GLU A 351 -16.77 20.88 37.88
CA GLU A 351 -16.86 22.34 38.00
C GLU A 351 -16.02 23.06 36.92
N THR A 352 -16.75 23.77 36.05
CA THR A 352 -16.50 25.10 35.46
C THR A 352 -15.13 25.55 34.94
N ASN A 353 -15.14 25.85 33.64
CA ASN A 353 -14.48 26.94 32.91
C ASN A 353 -13.09 27.42 33.35
N GLY A 354 -12.09 27.15 32.49
CA GLY A 354 -10.84 27.90 32.42
C GLY A 354 -10.13 27.62 31.09
N THR A 355 -10.08 28.62 30.21
CA THR A 355 -9.28 28.64 28.98
C THR A 355 -7.81 28.42 29.31
N SER A 356 -7.20 27.34 28.82
CA SER A 356 -5.74 27.20 28.78
C SER A 356 -5.27 26.64 27.44
N SER A 357 -4.32 27.37 26.85
CA SER A 357 -3.60 27.06 25.63
C SER A 357 -2.81 25.75 25.79
N ALA A 358 -3.15 24.75 24.98
CA ALA A 358 -2.33 23.55 24.85
C ALA A 358 -0.99 23.90 24.20
N THR A 359 0.11 23.63 24.90
CA THR A 359 1.46 23.62 24.34
C THR A 359 1.60 22.46 23.34
N PRO A 360 2.13 22.68 22.13
CA PRO A 360 2.28 21.62 21.14
C PRO A 360 3.42 20.67 21.56
N GLU A 361 3.13 19.37 21.58
CA GLU A 361 4.16 18.32 21.69
C GLU A 361 5.15 18.42 20.52
N LYS A 362 6.44 18.26 20.82
CA LYS A 362 7.51 18.27 19.81
C LYS A 362 7.30 17.11 18.85
N ARG A 363 6.96 17.42 17.60
CA ARG A 363 6.90 16.45 16.49
C ARG A 363 8.27 15.76 16.31
N GLU A 364 8.30 14.44 16.38
CA GLU A 364 9.44 13.65 15.93
C GLU A 364 9.56 13.74 14.41
N LYS A 365 10.75 14.10 13.91
CA LYS A 365 11.03 14.30 12.49
C LYS A 365 11.28 12.96 11.80
N TYR A 366 10.26 12.35 11.20
CA TYR A 366 10.43 11.19 10.33
C TYR A 366 10.67 11.61 8.88
N HIS A 367 11.88 11.47 8.35
CA HIS A 367 12.25 11.87 6.98
C HIS A 367 11.51 11.03 5.91
N ARG A 368 10.59 11.63 5.13
CA ARG A 368 9.97 11.06 3.91
C ARG A 368 10.32 11.76 2.59
N GLU A 369 10.25 10.93 1.55
CA GLU A 369 10.78 11.02 0.17
C GLU A 369 9.99 11.92 -0.80
N SER A 370 8.69 12.17 -0.57
CA SER A 370 7.82 12.85 -1.55
C SER A 370 8.08 14.37 -1.66
N ALA A 371 8.38 15.04 -0.54
CA ALA A 371 8.72 16.47 -0.53
C ALA A 371 9.99 16.82 -1.29
N GLU A 372 11.04 15.98 -1.25
CA GLU A 372 12.31 16.36 -1.88
C GLU A 372 12.29 16.21 -3.41
N VAL A 373 11.56 15.20 -3.91
CA VAL A 373 11.33 15.02 -5.35
C VAL A 373 10.46 16.16 -5.90
N ALA A 374 9.41 16.56 -5.18
CA ALA A 374 8.59 17.74 -5.54
C ALA A 374 9.40 19.05 -5.43
N LYS A 375 10.19 19.24 -4.36
CA LYS A 375 11.05 20.42 -4.17
C LYS A 375 12.11 20.60 -5.25
N LYS A 376 12.76 19.53 -5.72
CA LYS A 376 13.83 19.63 -6.72
C LYS A 376 13.30 19.78 -8.14
N LYS A 377 12.15 19.20 -8.44
CA LYS A 377 11.52 19.28 -9.76
C LYS A 377 10.96 20.67 -10.05
N ILE A 378 10.39 21.33 -9.03
CA ILE A 378 9.98 22.75 -9.08
C ILE A 378 11.18 23.69 -9.36
N LYS A 379 12.40 23.29 -8.99
CA LYS A 379 13.62 24.07 -9.27
C LYS A 379 14.29 23.76 -10.62
N LEU A 380 14.06 22.59 -11.21
CA LEU A 380 14.75 22.13 -12.42
C LEU A 380 13.89 22.18 -13.70
N ASP A 381 12.56 22.15 -13.58
CA ASP A 381 11.66 22.10 -14.77
C ASP A 381 11.11 23.49 -15.18
N ILE A 382 11.54 24.55 -14.51
CA ILE A 382 11.33 25.94 -14.94
C ILE A 382 12.52 26.37 -15.81
N ASN A 383 12.49 25.95 -17.08
CA ASN A 383 13.30 26.41 -18.22
C ASN A 383 14.82 26.04 -18.26
N PRO A 384 15.28 25.25 -19.26
CA PRO A 384 16.67 24.78 -19.37
C PRO A 384 17.67 25.77 -20.06
N LEU A 385 17.52 27.08 -19.92
CA LEU A 385 18.27 28.07 -20.74
C LEU A 385 19.09 29.14 -19.96
N LEU A 386 19.44 28.92 -18.70
CA LEU A 386 20.31 29.86 -17.96
C LEU A 386 21.62 29.20 -17.52
N ASP A 387 22.55 29.05 -18.47
CA ASP A 387 23.98 28.91 -18.17
C ASP A 387 24.71 30.18 -18.61
N SER A 388 24.89 31.12 -17.67
CA SER A 388 26.01 32.06 -17.71
C SER A 388 26.44 32.42 -16.29
N PRO A 389 27.74 32.32 -15.95
CA PRO A 389 28.20 32.53 -14.59
C PRO A 389 28.47 34.02 -14.35
N ASP A 390 27.66 34.68 -13.53
CA ASP A 390 28.04 35.98 -12.98
C ASP A 390 28.19 35.92 -11.46
N LYS A 391 29.42 36.25 -11.04
CA LYS A 391 29.86 36.34 -9.65
C LYS A 391 29.34 37.66 -9.09
N ASN A 392 28.32 37.62 -8.22
CA ASN A 392 28.16 38.53 -7.09
C ASN A 392 26.97 38.09 -6.23
N GLY A 393 27.14 38.07 -4.91
CA GLY A 393 26.12 37.61 -3.96
C GLY A 393 24.88 38.51 -3.96
N ASN A 394 23.78 38.02 -4.55
CA ASN A 394 22.38 38.41 -4.28
C ASN A 394 21.44 37.40 -4.99
N SER A 395 21.29 36.19 -4.45
CA SER A 395 20.64 35.05 -5.15
C SER A 395 19.11 34.94 -4.96
N GLU A 396 18.35 36.05 -4.94
CA GLU A 396 16.87 36.00 -4.86
C GLU A 396 16.13 36.55 -6.08
N CYS A 397 16.84 36.87 -7.18
CA CYS A 397 16.27 37.34 -8.45
C CYS A 397 16.34 36.28 -9.56
N GLU A 398 16.13 35.00 -9.24
CA GLU A 398 15.92 33.97 -10.26
C GLU A 398 14.46 34.01 -10.75
N ASN A 399 14.30 34.17 -12.07
CA ASN A 399 13.09 34.12 -12.90
C ASN A 399 12.29 35.44 -13.04
N LEU A 400 12.82 36.30 -13.90
CA LEU A 400 12.10 37.36 -14.60
C LEU A 400 11.07 36.75 -15.58
N CYS A 401 9.95 37.45 -15.79
CA CYS A 401 8.82 37.05 -16.65
C CYS A 401 9.19 36.74 -18.12
N GLU A 402 10.38 37.13 -18.58
CA GLU A 402 10.86 36.99 -19.96
C GLU A 402 10.91 35.54 -20.48
N GLN A 403 10.88 34.57 -19.56
CA GLN A 403 10.97 33.14 -19.85
C GLN A 403 9.65 32.45 -20.22
N TYR A 404 8.49 33.10 -20.11
CA TYR A 404 7.18 32.42 -20.08
C TYR A 404 6.18 32.81 -21.19
N GLU A 405 6.62 33.46 -22.27
CA GLU A 405 5.73 33.95 -23.35
C GLU A 405 4.48 34.71 -22.83
N CYS A 406 4.63 35.43 -21.71
CA CYS A 406 3.53 36.15 -21.08
C CYS A 406 3.18 37.43 -21.88
N SER A 407 1.97 37.45 -22.43
CA SER A 407 1.45 38.53 -23.28
C SER A 407 0.78 39.68 -22.53
N ASN A 408 0.39 39.51 -21.26
CA ASN A 408 -0.21 40.56 -20.42
C ASN A 408 0.48 40.62 -19.05
N ARG A 409 1.33 41.63 -18.83
CA ARG A 409 2.18 41.78 -17.63
C ARG A 409 1.71 42.99 -16.82
N ASN A 410 0.82 42.75 -15.87
CA ASN A 410 0.31 43.75 -14.94
C ASN A 410 0.52 43.32 -13.49
N CYS A 411 0.90 44.27 -12.63
CA CYS A 411 1.08 43.99 -11.20
C CYS A 411 -0.26 43.67 -10.53
N CYS A 412 -0.41 42.45 -10.02
CA CYS A 412 -1.67 41.96 -9.44
C CYS A 412 -1.92 42.45 -8.01
N LEU A 413 -0.88 42.87 -7.28
CA LEU A 413 -0.98 43.27 -5.86
C LEU A 413 -1.17 44.78 -5.63
N GLN A 414 -0.64 45.62 -6.53
CA GLN A 414 -0.80 47.08 -6.49
C GLN A 414 -0.51 47.76 -5.11
N LEU A 415 0.42 47.20 -4.33
CA LEU A 415 0.69 47.60 -2.94
C LEU A 415 1.22 49.04 -2.82
N ASN A 416 2.13 49.42 -3.72
CA ASN A 416 2.80 50.71 -3.65
C ASN A 416 2.04 51.79 -4.46
N GLN A 417 2.10 53.06 -4.02
CA GLN A 417 1.57 54.18 -4.83
C GLN A 417 2.34 54.32 -6.14
N SER A 418 3.64 53.99 -6.14
CA SER A 418 4.51 53.95 -7.29
C SER A 418 4.41 52.67 -8.12
N CYS A 419 3.38 51.84 -7.91
CA CYS A 419 3.18 50.61 -8.66
C CYS A 419 3.07 50.88 -10.17
N THR A 420 3.76 50.08 -10.99
CA THR A 420 3.71 50.20 -12.46
C THR A 420 2.28 50.13 -13.01
N ALA A 421 1.42 49.27 -12.44
CA ALA A 421 0.01 49.19 -12.82
C ALA A 421 -0.80 50.48 -12.51
N LYS A 422 -0.31 51.37 -11.63
CA LYS A 422 -0.93 52.67 -11.31
C LYS A 422 -0.33 53.84 -12.09
N ILE A 423 0.93 53.73 -12.54
CA ILE A 423 1.71 54.87 -13.05
C ILE A 423 2.08 54.76 -14.54
N LYS A 424 2.41 53.57 -15.06
CA LYS A 424 2.80 53.35 -16.47
C LYS A 424 2.42 51.92 -16.91
N PRO A 425 1.35 51.76 -17.71
CA PRO A 425 0.91 50.44 -18.18
C PRO A 425 1.81 49.81 -19.26
N GLU A 426 2.69 50.56 -19.93
CA GLU A 426 3.37 50.08 -21.15
C GLU A 426 4.90 50.25 -21.12
N ALA A 427 5.56 49.12 -21.39
CA ALA A 427 6.95 48.87 -21.80
C ALA A 427 8.11 49.16 -20.81
N GLU A 428 8.96 48.13 -20.61
CA GLU A 428 10.28 48.13 -19.92
C GLU A 428 10.32 47.95 -18.39
N ALA A 429 9.24 47.56 -17.72
CA ALA A 429 9.32 47.15 -16.31
C ALA A 429 9.61 45.65 -16.15
N GLU A 430 10.57 45.31 -15.28
CA GLU A 430 10.81 43.93 -14.85
C GLU A 430 9.66 43.44 -13.94
N TYR A 431 9.24 42.18 -14.16
CA TYR A 431 8.14 41.55 -13.44
C TYR A 431 8.56 40.21 -12.85
N PHE A 432 8.12 39.99 -11.61
CA PHE A 432 8.20 38.72 -10.90
C PHE A 432 7.01 37.84 -11.28
N HIS A 433 7.28 36.67 -11.85
CA HIS A 433 6.28 35.74 -12.39
C HIS A 433 5.64 34.87 -11.30
N LEU A 434 4.31 34.81 -11.28
CA LEU A 434 3.53 33.88 -10.45
C LEU A 434 2.81 32.84 -11.30
N THR A 435 2.01 33.30 -12.25
CA THR A 435 1.33 32.49 -13.27
C THR A 435 1.34 33.26 -14.58
N LYS A 436 0.96 32.62 -15.69
CA LYS A 436 0.90 33.29 -17.02
C LYS A 436 0.06 34.57 -17.04
N CYS A 437 -0.82 34.77 -16.06
CA CYS A 437 -1.69 35.94 -15.95
C CYS A 437 -1.52 36.72 -14.63
N GLU A 438 -0.63 36.31 -13.73
CA GLU A 438 -0.40 36.98 -12.44
C GLU A 438 1.09 37.30 -12.26
N HIS A 439 1.37 38.60 -12.12
CA HIS A 439 2.73 39.13 -12.07
C HIS A 439 2.83 40.21 -10.99
N ILE A 440 4.04 40.49 -10.51
CA ILE A 440 4.30 41.56 -9.54
C ILE A 440 5.41 42.43 -10.08
N CYS A 441 5.22 43.74 -10.07
CA CYS A 441 6.30 44.65 -10.46
C CYS A 441 7.39 44.70 -9.38
N MET A 442 8.64 44.94 -9.79
CA MET A 442 9.77 44.99 -8.87
C MET A 442 9.57 46.00 -7.74
N ILE A 443 8.90 47.13 -7.98
CA ILE A 443 8.60 48.15 -6.97
C ILE A 443 7.76 47.56 -5.80
N CYS A 444 6.72 46.78 -6.12
CA CYS A 444 5.91 46.14 -5.08
C CYS A 444 6.67 44.97 -4.42
N CYS A 445 7.54 44.28 -5.17
CA CYS A 445 8.38 43.21 -4.63
C CYS A 445 9.40 43.75 -3.61
N GLU A 446 10.06 44.88 -3.91
CA GLU A 446 11.02 45.53 -3.01
C GLU A 446 10.34 46.06 -1.73
N ASP A 447 9.13 46.63 -1.85
CA ASP A 447 8.39 47.12 -0.69
C ASP A 447 7.99 45.97 0.26
N LEU A 448 7.71 44.78 -0.27
CA LEU A 448 7.51 43.56 0.53
C LEU A 448 8.77 43.10 1.26
N LYS A 449 9.97 43.36 0.70
CA LYS A 449 11.26 42.99 1.30
C LYS A 449 11.80 44.04 2.29
N ARG A 450 11.15 45.21 2.39
CA ARG A 450 11.66 46.33 3.19
C ARG A 450 11.42 46.11 4.69
N VAL A 451 12.52 45.94 5.43
CA VAL A 451 12.52 45.78 6.89
C VAL A 451 11.81 46.97 7.57
N GLY A 452 10.95 46.68 8.54
CA GLY A 452 10.15 47.67 9.28
C GLY A 452 8.82 48.06 8.61
N ARG A 453 8.45 47.43 7.49
CA ARG A 453 7.10 47.51 6.91
C ARG A 453 6.18 46.41 7.49
N PRO A 454 4.88 46.68 7.70
CA PRO A 454 3.94 45.67 8.22
C PRO A 454 3.90 44.36 7.41
N LEU A 455 3.97 44.44 6.08
CA LEU A 455 3.94 43.24 5.22
C LEU A 455 5.22 42.40 5.33
N PHE A 456 6.38 43.02 5.57
CA PHE A 456 7.62 42.30 5.81
C PHE A 456 7.57 41.57 7.16
N GLU A 457 7.05 42.19 8.21
CA GLU A 457 6.86 41.54 9.52
C GLU A 457 5.90 40.35 9.41
N ARG A 458 4.81 40.50 8.63
CA ARG A 458 3.88 39.41 8.32
C ARG A 458 4.56 38.28 7.55
N TYR A 459 5.41 38.59 6.56
CA TYR A 459 6.20 37.58 5.85
C TYR A 459 7.13 36.83 6.81
N VAL A 460 7.81 37.53 7.72
CA VAL A 460 8.66 36.91 8.73
C VAL A 460 7.85 36.00 9.66
N GLN A 461 6.67 36.43 10.11
CA GLN A 461 5.81 35.60 10.96
C GLN A 461 5.27 34.38 10.22
N TRP A 462 4.77 34.55 8.99
CA TRP A 462 4.35 33.43 8.13
C TRP A 462 5.52 32.45 7.91
N LYS A 463 6.72 32.96 7.64
CA LYS A 463 7.92 32.15 7.42
C LYS A 463 8.28 31.32 8.65
N ARG A 464 8.10 31.85 9.87
CA ARG A 464 8.29 31.07 11.12
C ARG A 464 7.30 29.92 11.20
N ASN A 465 6.00 30.21 11.05
CA ASN A 465 4.95 29.20 11.10
C ASN A 465 5.16 28.12 10.01
N TRP A 466 5.58 28.54 8.81
CA TRP A 466 5.87 27.66 7.70
C TRP A 466 7.01 26.69 8.02
N VAL A 467 8.13 27.17 8.56
CA VAL A 467 9.29 26.32 8.91
C VAL A 467 8.96 25.29 9.98
N GLU A 468 8.01 25.58 10.87
CA GLU A 468 7.55 24.63 11.89
C GLU A 468 6.65 23.52 11.33
N ALA A 469 5.84 23.86 10.32
CA ALA A 469 4.76 23.01 9.82
C ALA A 469 5.01 22.35 8.46
N SER A 470 6.01 22.81 7.70
CA SER A 470 6.31 22.40 6.32
C SER A 470 7.76 21.97 6.16
N ARG A 471 8.02 21.16 5.15
CA ARG A 471 9.38 20.87 4.68
C ARG A 471 9.81 21.82 3.58
N CYS A 472 8.90 22.31 2.74
CA CYS A 472 9.19 23.20 1.62
C CYS A 472 9.93 24.47 2.05
N THR A 473 10.86 24.92 1.22
CA THR A 473 11.62 26.14 1.52
C THR A 473 10.69 27.35 1.45
N PRO A 474 10.51 28.10 2.54
CA PRO A 474 9.71 29.31 2.51
C PRO A 474 10.39 30.34 1.61
N ASN A 475 9.63 30.91 0.70
CA ASN A 475 10.10 31.99 -0.17
C ASN A 475 8.98 32.99 -0.42
N LEU A 476 9.34 34.14 -0.99
CA LEU A 476 8.40 35.23 -1.19
C LEU A 476 7.26 34.85 -2.14
N ARG A 477 7.49 34.00 -3.18
CA ARG A 477 6.43 33.54 -4.10
C ARG A 477 5.35 32.78 -3.37
N VAL A 478 5.73 31.80 -2.56
CA VAL A 478 4.78 31.00 -1.79
C VAL A 478 3.97 31.89 -0.84
N PHE A 479 4.64 32.80 -0.13
CA PHE A 479 3.96 33.78 0.71
C PHE A 479 2.93 34.62 -0.06
N ILE A 480 3.29 35.15 -1.23
CA ILE A 480 2.37 35.93 -2.05
C ILE A 480 1.17 35.08 -2.48
N CYS A 481 1.42 33.88 -3.01
CA CYS A 481 0.39 32.97 -3.46
C CYS A 481 -0.57 32.58 -2.34
N GLU A 482 -0.09 32.39 -1.11
CA GLU A 482 -0.92 31.97 0.02
C GLU A 482 -1.58 33.12 0.79
N GLN A 483 -0.97 34.29 0.84
CA GLN A 483 -1.37 35.38 1.75
C GLN A 483 -1.93 36.61 1.04
N LEU A 484 -1.48 36.90 -0.18
CA LEU A 484 -1.68 38.22 -0.80
C LEU A 484 -2.49 38.21 -2.10
N LEU A 485 -2.54 37.11 -2.85
CA LEU A 485 -3.35 37.07 -4.07
C LEU A 485 -4.85 37.23 -3.79
N SER A 486 -5.58 37.86 -4.72
CA SER A 486 -7.04 37.97 -4.65
C SER A 486 -7.72 36.61 -4.76
N PHE A 487 -8.91 36.47 -4.18
CA PHE A 487 -9.75 35.30 -4.38
C PHE A 487 -10.59 35.43 -5.65
N TYR A 488 -10.90 34.29 -6.26
CA TYR A 488 -11.75 34.18 -7.45
C TYR A 488 -12.95 33.25 -7.18
N PRO A 489 -14.00 33.69 -6.46
CA PRO A 489 -15.24 32.93 -6.30
C PRO A 489 -16.04 32.86 -7.61
N ASN A 490 -16.81 31.78 -7.80
CA ASN A 490 -17.76 31.63 -8.89
C ASN A 490 -19.20 31.90 -8.41
N CYS A 491 -19.91 32.76 -9.14
CA CYS A 491 -21.27 33.19 -8.82
C CYS A 491 -22.25 32.01 -8.83
N SER A 492 -23.04 31.84 -7.77
CA SER A 492 -24.05 30.78 -7.67
C SER A 492 -25.23 30.92 -8.63
N LYS A 493 -25.41 32.09 -9.28
CA LYS A 493 -26.48 32.31 -10.28
C LYS A 493 -26.03 32.05 -11.72
N CYS A 494 -24.89 32.62 -12.13
CA CYS A 494 -24.43 32.55 -13.52
C CYS A 494 -23.21 31.65 -13.74
N GLY A 495 -22.60 31.11 -12.69
CA GLY A 495 -21.40 30.26 -12.75
C GLY A 495 -20.10 31.00 -13.03
N LYS A 496 -20.16 32.28 -13.40
CA LYS A 496 -18.98 33.08 -13.76
C LYS A 496 -18.09 33.40 -12.56
N PHE A 497 -16.77 33.31 -12.74
CA PHE A 497 -15.75 33.73 -11.79
C PHE A 497 -15.62 35.25 -11.73
N ARG A 498 -15.36 35.76 -10.54
CA ARG A 498 -15.14 37.19 -10.27
C ARG A 498 -13.92 37.36 -9.38
N LYS A 499 -13.06 38.31 -9.71
CA LYS A 499 -11.97 38.73 -8.82
C LYS A 499 -12.56 39.53 -7.67
N LEU A 500 -12.28 39.14 -6.44
CA LEU A 500 -12.57 39.99 -5.27
C LEU A 500 -11.46 41.03 -5.11
N GLU A 501 -11.84 42.22 -4.64
CA GLU A 501 -10.88 43.19 -4.16
C GLU A 501 -10.07 42.59 -3.00
N PHE A 502 -8.79 42.94 -2.95
CA PHE A 502 -7.92 42.44 -1.89
C PHE A 502 -8.31 43.12 -0.58
N ASP A 503 -8.76 42.32 0.37
CA ASP A 503 -9.01 42.72 1.75
C ASP A 503 -8.18 41.79 2.66
N GLU A 504 -7.37 42.38 3.53
CA GLU A 504 -6.48 41.69 4.45
C GLU A 504 -7.23 40.92 5.54
N THR A 505 -8.42 41.37 5.91
CA THR A 505 -9.26 40.76 6.95
C THR A 505 -10.19 39.69 6.40
N PHE A 506 -10.41 39.68 5.09
CA PHE A 506 -11.32 38.76 4.44
C PHE A 506 -10.69 37.38 4.27
N LEU A 507 -11.35 36.37 4.84
CA LEU A 507 -11.03 34.96 4.67
C LEU A 507 -12.16 34.29 3.91
N LEU A 508 -11.83 33.73 2.75
CA LEU A 508 -12.79 32.98 1.95
C LEU A 508 -13.19 31.72 2.72
N SER A 509 -14.50 31.50 2.87
CA SER A 509 -15.07 30.31 3.51
C SER A 509 -16.00 29.56 2.57
N THR A 510 -16.25 28.29 2.88
CA THR A 510 -17.22 27.46 2.16
C THR A 510 -18.62 28.09 2.18
N ASP A 511 -19.03 28.68 3.31
CA ASP A 511 -20.34 29.35 3.45
C ASP A 511 -20.47 30.58 2.56
N PHE A 512 -19.41 31.38 2.47
CA PHE A 512 -19.36 32.50 1.53
C PHE A 512 -19.46 32.00 0.09
N LEU A 513 -18.67 30.97 -0.27
CA LEU A 513 -18.70 30.40 -1.61
C LEU A 513 -20.08 29.84 -1.97
N ASN A 514 -20.81 29.25 -1.02
CA ASN A 514 -22.16 28.74 -1.25
C ASN A 514 -23.15 29.84 -1.63
N THR A 515 -23.02 31.01 -0.99
CA THR A 515 -24.00 32.10 -1.10
C THR A 515 -23.58 33.23 -2.05
N PHE A 516 -22.33 33.23 -2.53
CA PHE A 516 -21.80 34.30 -3.37
C PHE A 516 -22.58 34.49 -4.69
N THR A 517 -23.02 35.73 -4.93
CA THR A 517 -23.61 36.16 -6.21
C THR A 517 -22.96 37.44 -6.68
N CYS A 518 -22.58 37.52 -7.95
CA CYS A 518 -22.06 38.75 -8.53
C CYS A 518 -23.16 39.80 -8.73
N GLU A 519 -22.80 41.07 -8.67
CA GLU A 519 -23.71 42.21 -8.84
C GLU A 519 -24.42 42.20 -10.19
N ASN A 520 -23.69 41.88 -11.26
CA ASN A 520 -24.23 41.79 -12.61
C ASN A 520 -23.79 40.50 -13.32
N CYS A 521 -24.76 39.61 -13.57
CA CYS A 521 -24.55 38.33 -14.24
C CYS A 521 -24.31 38.46 -15.75
N GLU A 522 -24.73 39.57 -16.37
CA GLU A 522 -24.56 39.82 -17.79
C GLU A 522 -23.13 40.25 -18.13
N MET A 523 -22.42 40.88 -17.18
CA MET A 523 -21.01 41.27 -17.39
C MET A 523 -20.15 40.06 -17.81
N PRO A 524 -19.29 40.21 -18.83
CA PRO A 524 -18.39 39.13 -19.27
C PRO A 524 -17.42 38.75 -18.15
N GLU A 525 -16.87 37.53 -18.23
CA GLU A 525 -15.72 37.17 -17.41
C GLU A 525 -14.48 37.94 -17.86
N ASP A 526 -13.55 38.17 -16.92
CA ASP A 526 -12.23 38.70 -17.25
C ASP A 526 -11.54 37.75 -18.25
N ALA A 527 -10.91 38.30 -19.28
CA ALA A 527 -10.24 37.52 -20.33
C ALA A 527 -9.14 36.60 -19.77
N ILE A 528 -8.52 36.96 -18.64
CA ILE A 528 -7.50 36.12 -17.98
C ILE A 528 -8.05 34.80 -17.44
N ILE A 529 -9.36 34.72 -17.17
CA ILE A 529 -10.03 33.51 -16.67
C ILE A 529 -10.02 32.40 -17.73
N GLU A 530 -10.16 32.76 -19.01
CA GLU A 530 -10.14 31.79 -20.11
C GLU A 530 -8.77 31.10 -20.25
N GLU A 531 -7.67 31.80 -19.99
CA GLU A 531 -6.35 31.18 -19.94
C GLU A 531 -6.22 30.23 -18.73
N ALA A 532 -6.76 30.61 -17.58
CA ALA A 532 -6.72 29.81 -16.35
C ALA A 532 -7.54 28.50 -16.43
N LYS A 533 -8.55 28.44 -17.31
CA LYS A 533 -9.33 27.22 -17.56
C LYS A 533 -8.56 26.15 -18.34
N LYS A 534 -7.48 26.51 -19.05
CA LYS A 534 -6.69 25.57 -19.86
C LYS A 534 -5.94 24.58 -18.98
N ILE A 535 -5.88 23.31 -19.41
CA ILE A 535 -5.18 22.26 -18.65
C ILE A 535 -3.70 22.57 -18.43
N THR A 536 -3.04 23.16 -19.43
CA THR A 536 -1.62 23.54 -19.42
C THR A 536 -1.33 24.74 -18.51
N PHE A 537 -2.33 25.44 -17.99
CA PHE A 537 -2.13 26.60 -17.11
C PHE A 537 -1.28 26.25 -15.88
N ILE A 538 -1.41 25.02 -15.36
CA ILE A 538 -0.63 24.52 -14.22
C ILE A 538 0.89 24.56 -14.47
N GLN A 539 1.33 24.43 -15.73
CA GLN A 539 2.75 24.47 -16.11
C GLN A 539 3.34 25.89 -15.99
N SER A 540 2.49 26.91 -15.91
CA SER A 540 2.92 28.30 -15.75
C SER A 540 3.08 28.72 -14.28
N VAL A 541 2.70 27.88 -13.32
CA VAL A 541 2.66 28.27 -11.91
C VAL A 541 4.06 28.18 -11.30
N SER A 542 4.52 29.26 -10.66
CA SER A 542 5.88 29.35 -10.10
C SER A 542 6.04 28.78 -8.69
N ALA A 543 4.94 28.38 -8.03
CA ALA A 543 4.92 27.76 -6.72
C ALA A 543 3.80 26.71 -6.64
N ALA A 544 4.01 25.63 -5.88
CA ALA A 544 3.01 24.59 -5.71
C ALA A 544 1.68 25.18 -5.19
N PRO A 545 0.54 24.91 -5.84
CA PRO A 545 -0.72 25.51 -5.44
C PRO A 545 -1.39 24.72 -4.33
N LEU A 546 -1.52 25.33 -3.15
CA LEU A 546 -2.03 24.69 -1.95
C LEU A 546 -3.47 25.12 -1.65
N LEU A 547 -4.32 24.17 -1.28
CA LEU A 547 -5.68 24.46 -0.80
C LEU A 547 -5.66 24.79 0.69
N HIS A 548 -6.51 25.72 1.10
CA HIS A 548 -6.73 26.13 2.48
C HIS A 548 -7.99 25.43 3.02
N ASP A 549 -8.04 25.21 4.34
CA ASP A 549 -9.20 24.64 5.04
C ASP A 549 -9.76 23.37 4.36
N ALA A 550 -8.87 22.50 3.89
CA ALA A 550 -9.26 21.36 3.07
C ALA A 550 -9.84 20.24 3.94
N PRO A 551 -10.96 19.60 3.56
CA PRO A 551 -11.62 18.57 4.36
C PRO A 551 -10.73 17.39 4.75
N ALA A 552 -9.77 17.04 3.88
CA ALA A 552 -8.83 15.96 4.12
C ALA A 552 -7.88 16.21 5.29
N VAL A 553 -7.68 17.46 5.69
CA VAL A 553 -6.80 17.79 6.83
C VAL A 553 -7.34 17.22 8.14
N HIS A 554 -8.66 16.96 8.24
CA HIS A 554 -9.24 16.23 9.38
C HIS A 554 -8.55 14.89 9.65
N TYR A 555 -8.16 14.17 8.60
CA TYR A 555 -7.49 12.88 8.70
C TYR A 555 -5.97 12.99 8.72
N LEU A 556 -5.41 13.94 7.96
CA LEU A 556 -3.98 13.98 7.67
C LEU A 556 -3.16 14.84 8.63
N ARG A 557 -3.83 15.66 9.45
CA ARG A 557 -3.16 16.54 10.42
C ARG A 557 -2.41 15.71 11.45
N GLY A 558 -1.11 15.97 11.60
CA GLY A 558 -0.24 15.28 12.55
C GLY A 558 0.55 14.14 11.92
N GLU A 559 -0.01 13.48 10.89
CA GLU A 559 0.59 12.31 10.25
C GLU A 559 1.37 12.66 8.96
N TYR A 560 0.94 13.71 8.25
CA TYR A 560 1.53 14.17 7.00
C TYR A 560 1.91 15.66 7.04
N TYR A 561 2.95 16.01 6.29
CA TYR A 561 3.23 17.40 5.93
C TYR A 561 2.20 17.84 4.89
N LEU A 562 1.38 18.84 5.25
CA LEU A 562 0.21 19.24 4.47
C LEU A 562 0.57 19.72 3.07
N ASP A 563 1.74 20.36 2.91
CA ASP A 563 2.26 20.83 1.63
C ASP A 563 2.59 19.69 0.65
N GLU A 564 2.94 18.48 1.15
CA GLU A 564 3.20 17.30 0.31
C GLU A 564 1.93 16.68 -0.27
N VAL A 565 0.79 16.94 0.36
CA VAL A 565 -0.53 16.40 -0.03
C VAL A 565 -1.44 17.49 -0.62
N GLY A 566 -0.88 18.67 -0.90
CA GLY A 566 -1.52 19.77 -1.62
C GLY A 566 -2.34 20.74 -0.75
N PHE A 567 -2.05 20.80 0.54
CA PHE A 567 -2.75 21.65 1.52
C PHE A 567 -1.82 22.66 2.19
N SER A 568 -2.37 23.82 2.56
CA SER A 568 -1.59 24.86 3.23
C SER A 568 -1.27 24.44 4.66
N PRO A 569 0.01 24.45 5.07
CA PRO A 569 0.42 24.13 6.43
C PRO A 569 0.11 25.25 7.45
N VAL A 570 -0.21 26.46 6.97
CA VAL A 570 -0.36 27.66 7.81
C VAL A 570 -1.74 28.31 7.73
N ASN A 571 -2.52 28.03 6.68
CA ASN A 571 -3.87 28.57 6.49
C ASN A 571 -4.98 27.55 6.73
N ASP A 572 -4.67 26.40 7.33
CA ASP A 572 -5.65 25.35 7.60
C ASP A 572 -6.22 25.42 9.02
N ARG A 573 -7.55 25.43 9.10
CA ARG A 573 -8.35 25.48 10.32
C ARG A 573 -9.44 24.40 10.33
N PHE A 574 -9.53 23.58 9.28
CA PHE A 574 -10.58 22.59 9.16
C PHE A 574 -10.43 21.51 10.24
N TYR A 575 -11.43 21.33 11.08
CA TYR A 575 -11.48 20.27 12.07
C TYR A 575 -12.92 19.98 12.44
N ILE A 576 -13.22 18.69 12.69
CA ILE A 576 -14.53 18.22 13.13
C ILE A 576 -14.29 17.51 14.46
N ASP A 577 -14.89 18.03 15.53
CA ASP A 577 -14.72 17.50 16.89
C ASP A 577 -15.25 16.06 17.01
N GLU A 578 -16.48 15.83 16.54
CA GLU A 578 -17.14 14.52 16.58
C GLU A 578 -17.51 14.06 15.16
N CYS A 579 -16.64 13.26 14.55
CA CYS A 579 -16.90 12.64 13.25
C CYS A 579 -17.69 11.34 13.43
N PRO A 580 -18.95 11.25 12.98
CA PRO A 580 -19.81 10.09 13.22
C PRO A 580 -19.30 8.82 12.52
N THR A 581 -18.49 8.97 11.47
CA THR A 581 -17.97 7.87 10.67
C THR A 581 -16.60 7.37 11.12
N LYS A 582 -15.94 8.04 12.07
CA LYS A 582 -14.58 7.70 12.54
C LYS A 582 -14.40 6.23 12.95
N LYS A 583 -15.46 5.58 13.41
CA LYS A 583 -15.44 4.17 13.85
C LYS A 583 -15.29 3.17 12.70
N PHE A 584 -15.65 3.55 11.48
CA PHE A 584 -15.69 2.61 10.34
C PHE A 584 -15.19 3.19 9.01
N MET A 585 -14.83 4.48 8.94
CA MET A 585 -14.25 5.12 7.75
C MET A 585 -12.88 5.71 8.09
N SER A 586 -11.83 5.15 7.49
CA SER A 586 -10.44 5.61 7.55
C SER A 586 -9.82 5.57 6.14
N PRO A 587 -10.08 6.57 5.29
CA PRO A 587 -9.82 6.47 3.85
C PRO A 587 -8.35 6.60 3.43
N PHE A 588 -7.47 7.04 4.34
CA PHE A 588 -6.07 7.30 4.03
C PHE A 588 -5.17 6.34 4.78
N ASN A 589 -4.15 5.83 4.10
CA ASN A 589 -3.09 5.08 4.77
C ASN A 589 -2.36 6.03 5.72
N MET A 590 -2.25 5.63 6.98
CA MET A 590 -1.40 6.33 7.93
C MET A 590 -0.01 5.71 7.94
N PRO A 591 1.05 6.51 8.05
CA PRO A 591 2.40 5.99 7.95
C PRO A 591 2.86 5.17 9.15
N THR A 592 2.23 5.42 10.29
CA THR A 592 2.45 4.76 11.59
C THR A 592 1.62 3.49 11.72
N GLU A 593 0.71 3.24 10.78
CA GLU A 593 -0.23 2.12 10.80
C GLU A 593 0.06 1.15 9.65
N GLN A 594 -0.35 -0.10 9.82
CA GLN A 594 -0.32 -1.07 8.73
C GLN A 594 -1.33 -0.66 7.65
N SER A 595 -0.98 -0.88 6.39
CA SER A 595 -1.91 -0.63 5.30
C SER A 595 -3.10 -1.58 5.38
N MET A 596 -4.29 -1.03 5.20
CA MET A 596 -5.56 -1.74 5.28
C MET A 596 -6.36 -1.57 3.99
N ALA A 597 -7.33 -2.46 3.79
CA ALA A 597 -8.16 -2.44 2.59
C ALA A 597 -8.89 -1.10 2.42
N PHE A 598 -9.03 -0.67 1.16
CA PHE A 598 -9.75 0.55 0.78
C PHE A 598 -9.19 1.86 1.37
N SER A 599 -7.93 1.85 1.78
CA SER A 599 -7.16 3.06 2.10
C SER A 599 -6.23 3.45 0.95
N VAL A 600 -6.25 4.72 0.56
CA VAL A 600 -5.36 5.26 -0.47
C VAL A 600 -4.20 6.02 0.15
N ARG A 601 -3.04 6.04 -0.51
CA ARG A 601 -1.97 6.94 -0.05
C ARG A 601 -2.31 8.39 -0.39
N PRO A 602 -2.30 9.33 0.57
CA PRO A 602 -2.66 10.72 0.29
C PRO A 602 -1.58 11.47 -0.52
N ASP A 603 -0.35 10.97 -0.52
CA ASP A 603 0.82 11.61 -1.13
C ASP A 603 1.27 10.96 -2.46
N VAL A 604 0.58 9.91 -2.92
CA VAL A 604 0.95 9.18 -4.15
C VAL A 604 -0.29 8.80 -4.95
N MET A 605 -0.20 8.95 -6.28
CA MET A 605 -1.24 8.49 -7.21
C MET A 605 -1.23 6.96 -7.33
N GLU A 606 -2.41 6.36 -7.27
CA GLU A 606 -2.60 4.93 -7.51
C GLU A 606 -2.39 4.59 -9.00
N TYR A 607 -2.13 3.32 -9.32
CA TYR A 607 -1.84 2.88 -10.69
C TYR A 607 -2.93 3.29 -11.71
N ASP A 608 -4.20 3.05 -11.37
CA ASP A 608 -5.34 3.44 -12.21
C ASP A 608 -5.44 4.96 -12.35
N GLU A 609 -5.07 5.73 -11.32
CA GLU A 609 -5.06 7.20 -11.36
C GLU A 609 -3.98 7.71 -12.33
N VAL A 610 -2.79 7.12 -12.30
CA VAL A 610 -1.69 7.45 -13.23
C VAL A 610 -2.09 7.15 -14.67
N HIS A 611 -2.81 6.05 -14.92
CA HIS A 611 -3.29 5.73 -16.25
C HIS A 611 -4.41 6.66 -16.73
N ALA A 612 -5.34 7.04 -15.84
CA ALA A 612 -6.45 7.93 -16.17
C ALA A 612 -6.04 9.41 -16.31
N PHE A 613 -4.96 9.81 -15.61
CA PHE A 613 -4.46 11.18 -15.60
C PHE A 613 -2.92 11.23 -15.74
N PRO A 614 -2.36 10.78 -16.88
CA PRO A 614 -0.92 10.74 -17.10
C PRO A 614 -0.26 12.12 -17.00
N GLU A 615 -0.99 13.20 -17.24
CA GLU A 615 -0.51 14.58 -17.12
C GLU A 615 -0.06 14.96 -15.71
N TYR A 616 -0.57 14.29 -14.67
CA TYR A 616 -0.20 14.54 -13.26
C TYR A 616 0.90 13.61 -12.74
N SER A 617 1.35 12.63 -13.54
CA SER A 617 2.42 11.71 -13.12
C SER A 617 3.75 12.41 -12.80
N ILE A 618 3.97 13.57 -13.43
CA ILE A 618 5.16 14.41 -13.25
C ILE A 618 5.03 15.30 -12.01
N GLU A 619 3.87 15.93 -11.83
CA GLU A 619 3.53 16.84 -10.74
C GLU A 619 2.15 16.46 -10.16
N PRO A 620 2.12 15.56 -9.17
CA PRO A 620 0.87 14.97 -8.69
C PRO A 620 0.16 15.81 -7.63
N VAL A 621 0.84 16.78 -6.99
CA VAL A 621 0.31 17.50 -5.82
C VAL A 621 -1.07 18.14 -6.08
N PRO A 622 -1.33 18.81 -7.21
CA PRO A 622 -2.65 19.38 -7.48
C PRO A 622 -3.74 18.31 -7.68
N PHE A 623 -3.41 17.18 -8.30
CA PHE A 623 -4.34 16.05 -8.42
C PHE A 623 -4.66 15.46 -7.05
N LEU A 624 -3.64 15.22 -6.23
CA LEU A 624 -3.78 14.69 -4.88
C LEU A 624 -4.63 15.62 -3.99
N ALA A 625 -4.43 16.94 -4.09
CA ALA A 625 -5.25 17.92 -3.37
C ALA A 625 -6.75 17.76 -3.67
N MET A 626 -7.11 17.63 -4.96
CA MET A 626 -8.50 17.41 -5.38
C MET A 626 -9.00 16.04 -4.94
N ARG A 627 -8.24 14.97 -5.22
CA ARG A 627 -8.63 13.59 -4.91
C ARG A 627 -8.85 13.39 -3.42
N ASN A 628 -7.90 13.82 -2.59
CA ASN A 628 -7.98 13.73 -1.14
C ASN A 628 -9.18 14.52 -0.60
N SER A 629 -9.43 15.73 -1.11
CA SER A 629 -10.57 16.53 -0.69
C SER A 629 -11.91 15.85 -1.01
N ILE A 630 -12.05 15.28 -2.21
CA ILE A 630 -13.28 14.57 -2.61
C ILE A 630 -13.50 13.33 -1.73
N ILE A 631 -12.46 12.50 -1.55
CA ILE A 631 -12.54 11.29 -0.73
C ILE A 631 -12.89 11.65 0.71
N ALA A 632 -12.25 12.67 1.29
CA ALA A 632 -12.53 13.11 2.64
C ALA A 632 -13.99 13.57 2.81
N LEU A 633 -14.51 14.40 1.89
CA LEU A 633 -15.90 14.85 1.94
C LEU A 633 -16.90 13.69 1.91
N TRP A 634 -16.67 12.68 1.07
CA TRP A 634 -17.50 11.48 1.04
C TRP A 634 -17.42 10.71 2.37
N ASN A 635 -16.22 10.52 2.92
CA ASN A 635 -16.05 9.74 4.15
C ASN A 635 -16.57 10.45 5.40
N LEU A 636 -16.62 11.78 5.41
CA LEU A 636 -17.21 12.57 6.49
C LEU A 636 -18.74 12.48 6.52
N ASN A 637 -19.40 12.40 5.35
CA ASN A 637 -20.85 12.23 5.26
C ASN A 637 -21.26 11.28 4.11
N PRO A 638 -21.10 9.96 4.27
CA PRO A 638 -21.46 8.98 3.25
C PRO A 638 -22.95 8.60 3.29
N PHE A 639 -23.78 9.35 4.02
CA PHE A 639 -25.22 9.15 4.13
C PHE A 639 -26.00 9.91 3.04
N ASP A 640 -25.42 10.99 2.54
CA ASP A 640 -25.96 11.81 1.47
C ASP A 640 -25.12 11.71 0.20
N ARG A 641 -25.72 12.05 -0.94
CA ARG A 641 -24.97 12.09 -2.20
C ARG A 641 -23.97 13.24 -2.18
N LEU A 642 -22.69 12.92 -2.36
CA LEU A 642 -21.67 13.92 -2.64
C LEU A 642 -21.89 14.46 -4.07
N THR A 643 -21.99 15.78 -4.22
CA THR A 643 -22.16 16.43 -5.52
C THR A 643 -20.90 17.18 -5.91
N TYR A 644 -20.78 17.49 -7.20
CA TYR A 644 -19.69 18.33 -7.71
C TYR A 644 -19.69 19.69 -7.01
N GLU A 645 -20.86 20.26 -6.72
CA GLU A 645 -20.99 21.53 -6.02
C GLU A 645 -20.40 21.48 -4.61
N HIS A 646 -20.63 20.41 -3.83
CA HIS A 646 -20.02 20.26 -2.51
C HIS A 646 -18.49 20.34 -2.61
N CYS A 647 -17.89 19.62 -3.56
CA CYS A 647 -16.44 19.62 -3.78
C CYS A 647 -15.92 20.95 -4.32
N LEU A 648 -16.65 21.60 -5.24
CA LEU A 648 -16.25 22.90 -5.80
C LEU A 648 -16.18 24.00 -4.74
N ARG A 649 -17.10 23.94 -3.77
CA ARG A 649 -17.21 24.95 -2.71
C ARG A 649 -16.18 24.74 -1.60
N SER A 650 -15.61 23.54 -1.47
CA SER A 650 -14.48 23.28 -0.58
C SER A 650 -13.12 23.68 -1.16
N LEU A 651 -13.03 24.03 -2.45
CA LEU A 651 -11.78 24.50 -3.06
C LEU A 651 -11.53 25.96 -2.69
N ILE A 652 -10.77 26.15 -1.61
CA ILE A 652 -10.35 27.46 -1.12
C ILE A 652 -8.86 27.62 -1.41
N CYS A 653 -8.50 28.57 -2.28
CA CYS A 653 -7.13 29.03 -2.48
C CYS A 653 -7.17 30.42 -3.12
N ARG A 654 -6.08 31.18 -3.00
CA ARG A 654 -5.94 32.50 -3.63
C ARG A 654 -5.40 32.36 -5.05
N GLY A 655 -5.66 33.38 -5.88
CA GLY A 655 -5.18 33.47 -7.25
C GLY A 655 -6.03 32.72 -8.28
N LEU A 656 -5.66 32.87 -9.54
CA LEU A 656 -6.35 32.25 -10.69
C LEU A 656 -6.30 30.72 -10.66
N ILE A 657 -5.40 30.13 -9.88
CA ILE A 657 -5.29 28.68 -9.76
C ILE A 657 -6.58 28.02 -9.23
N ARG A 658 -7.41 28.76 -8.47
CA ARG A 658 -8.75 28.27 -8.08
C ARG A 658 -9.64 27.98 -9.28
N VAL A 659 -9.56 28.80 -10.33
CA VAL A 659 -10.31 28.61 -11.59
C VAL A 659 -9.87 27.32 -12.26
N TRP A 660 -8.56 27.07 -12.30
CA TRP A 660 -8.00 25.84 -12.84
C TRP A 660 -8.49 24.62 -12.05
N TYR A 661 -8.36 24.65 -10.72
CA TYR A 661 -8.85 23.58 -9.85
C TYR A 661 -10.33 23.28 -10.08
N ALA A 662 -11.17 24.32 -10.09
CA ALA A 662 -12.60 24.19 -10.34
C ALA A 662 -12.92 23.53 -11.69
N THR A 663 -12.11 23.83 -12.71
CA THR A 663 -12.26 23.28 -14.07
C THR A 663 -11.83 21.82 -14.13
N GLN A 664 -10.71 21.46 -13.50
CA GLN A 664 -10.20 20.08 -13.51
C GLN A 664 -10.98 19.15 -12.55
N LEU A 665 -11.57 19.70 -11.48
CA LEU A 665 -12.29 18.96 -10.45
C LEU A 665 -13.36 18.01 -11.02
N GLN A 666 -14.08 18.44 -12.07
CA GLN A 666 -15.16 17.62 -12.65
C GLN A 666 -14.65 16.28 -13.19
N ARG A 667 -13.44 16.25 -13.78
CA ARG A 667 -12.83 15.02 -14.31
C ARG A 667 -12.47 14.06 -13.18
N VAL A 668 -11.83 14.57 -12.12
CA VAL A 668 -11.44 13.79 -10.94
C VAL A 668 -12.69 13.26 -10.20
N PHE A 669 -13.71 14.10 -10.01
CA PHE A 669 -14.97 13.72 -9.40
C PHE A 669 -15.69 12.60 -10.18
N ASN A 670 -15.82 12.77 -11.50
CA ASN A 670 -16.46 11.76 -12.35
C ASN A 670 -15.67 10.44 -12.34
N TYR A 671 -14.34 10.50 -12.30
CA TYR A 671 -13.49 9.31 -12.21
C TYR A 671 -13.68 8.56 -10.89
N LEU A 672 -13.66 9.26 -9.75
CA LEU A 672 -13.87 8.62 -8.44
C LEU A 672 -15.27 8.01 -8.30
N GLU A 673 -16.28 8.65 -8.89
CA GLU A 673 -17.63 8.11 -8.95
C GLU A 673 -17.73 6.89 -9.88
N LEU A 674 -17.06 6.94 -11.05
CA LEU A 674 -16.96 5.82 -11.99
C LEU A 674 -16.32 4.58 -11.34
N LYS A 675 -15.21 4.79 -10.63
CA LYS A 675 -14.50 3.75 -9.88
C LYS A 675 -15.20 3.34 -8.58
N SER A 676 -16.38 3.92 -8.29
CA SER A 676 -17.18 3.65 -7.09
C SER A 676 -16.43 3.87 -5.76
N VAL A 677 -15.47 4.81 -5.74
CA VAL A 677 -14.77 5.24 -4.51
C VAL A 677 -15.69 6.13 -3.67
N ILE A 678 -16.58 6.88 -4.33
CA ILE A 678 -17.60 7.74 -3.73
C ILE A 678 -18.99 7.38 -4.23
N ASN A 679 -20.04 7.88 -3.57
CA ASN A 679 -21.44 7.78 -4.02
C ASN A 679 -21.93 6.35 -4.27
N TYR A 680 -21.48 5.38 -3.45
CA TYR A 680 -21.89 3.98 -3.53
C TYR A 680 -22.77 3.56 -2.35
N GLY A 681 -23.36 2.37 -2.45
CA GLY A 681 -24.31 1.85 -1.45
C GLY A 681 -25.74 2.29 -1.76
N PHE A 682 -26.44 2.83 -0.76
CA PHE A 682 -27.85 3.22 -0.86
C PHE A 682 -28.09 4.68 -1.26
N ILE A 683 -27.11 5.29 -1.93
CA ILE A 683 -27.21 6.68 -2.40
C ILE A 683 -28.20 6.80 -3.56
N PRO A 684 -29.12 7.80 -3.54
CA PRO A 684 -30.05 8.06 -4.64
C PRO A 684 -29.32 8.38 -5.94
N PRO A 685 -29.83 7.99 -7.13
CA PRO A 685 -29.20 8.32 -8.41
C PRO A 685 -29.11 9.84 -8.63
N PRO A 686 -28.12 10.33 -9.39
CA PRO A 686 -27.95 11.76 -9.62
C PRO A 686 -29.06 12.29 -10.54
N LYS A 687 -29.35 13.60 -10.46
CA LYS A 687 -30.25 14.28 -11.41
C LYS A 687 -29.76 14.13 -12.85
N ILE A 688 -28.44 14.25 -13.06
CA ILE A 688 -27.78 14.04 -14.35
C ILE A 688 -26.89 12.79 -14.23
N PRO A 689 -27.24 11.70 -14.92
CA PRO A 689 -26.46 10.46 -14.89
C PRO A 689 -25.00 10.65 -15.29
N LEU A 690 -24.11 9.83 -14.72
CA LEU A 690 -22.66 9.91 -14.97
C LEU A 690 -22.34 9.84 -16.47
N ILE A 691 -22.97 8.93 -17.22
CA ILE A 691 -22.71 8.79 -18.66
C ILE A 691 -23.03 10.06 -19.45
N LYS A 692 -24.06 10.81 -19.04
CA LYS A 692 -24.43 12.08 -19.66
C LYS A 692 -23.49 13.22 -19.29
N ARG A 693 -22.77 13.11 -18.17
CA ARG A 693 -21.71 14.05 -17.79
C ARG A 693 -20.40 13.77 -18.53
N ILE A 694 -20.02 12.51 -18.67
CA ILE A 694 -18.77 12.11 -19.35
C ILE A 694 -18.91 12.23 -20.87
N HIS A 695 -20.06 11.85 -21.43
CA HIS A 695 -20.30 11.86 -22.87
C HIS A 695 -21.67 12.47 -23.25
N PRO A 696 -21.83 13.80 -23.16
CA PRO A 696 -23.12 14.49 -23.34
C PRO A 696 -23.77 14.28 -24.72
N SER A 697 -22.96 14.13 -25.76
CA SER A 697 -23.40 13.95 -27.15
C SER A 697 -23.95 12.55 -27.45
N GLU A 698 -23.83 11.59 -26.52
CA GLU A 698 -24.24 10.20 -26.76
C GLU A 698 -25.77 10.07 -26.84
N LYS A 699 -26.24 9.44 -27.92
CA LYS A 699 -27.65 9.13 -28.14
C LYS A 699 -27.97 7.64 -27.99
N ARG A 700 -26.96 6.75 -28.02
CA ARG A 700 -27.14 5.31 -27.86
C ARG A 700 -27.46 4.97 -26.40
N GLN A 701 -28.43 4.09 -26.21
CA GLN A 701 -28.75 3.53 -24.90
C GLN A 701 -28.01 2.20 -24.75
N LEU A 702 -27.12 2.12 -23.76
CA LEU A 702 -26.47 0.86 -23.39
C LEU A 702 -27.44 0.02 -22.55
N ASP A 703 -27.79 -1.16 -23.06
CA ASP A 703 -28.60 -2.16 -22.36
C ASP A 703 -27.67 -3.23 -21.76
N VAL A 704 -27.78 -3.48 -20.45
CA VAL A 704 -27.01 -4.50 -19.74
C VAL A 704 -27.93 -5.51 -19.07
N ILE A 705 -27.63 -6.80 -19.23
CA ILE A 705 -28.28 -7.86 -18.44
C ILE A 705 -27.32 -8.38 -17.38
N VAL A 706 -27.79 -8.51 -16.15
CA VAL A 706 -27.06 -9.16 -15.05
C VAL A 706 -27.71 -10.51 -14.78
N VAL A 707 -26.92 -11.58 -14.74
CA VAL A 707 -27.38 -12.93 -14.39
C VAL A 707 -27.00 -13.24 -12.95
N GLY A 708 -28.02 -13.45 -12.11
CA GLY A 708 -27.90 -13.60 -10.66
C GLY A 708 -28.25 -12.31 -9.90
N ALA A 709 -29.05 -12.43 -8.84
CA ALA A 709 -29.47 -11.35 -7.95
C ALA A 709 -28.96 -11.58 -6.52
N GLY A 710 -27.75 -12.12 -6.38
CA GLY A 710 -26.96 -12.05 -5.14
C GLY A 710 -26.43 -10.63 -4.89
N ILE A 711 -25.74 -10.41 -3.78
CA ILE A 711 -25.19 -9.09 -3.44
C ILE A 711 -24.31 -8.48 -4.55
N SER A 712 -23.54 -9.31 -5.27
CA SER A 712 -22.72 -8.85 -6.39
C SER A 712 -23.58 -8.40 -7.58
N GLY A 713 -24.54 -9.22 -8.01
CA GLY A 713 -25.44 -8.90 -9.12
C GLY A 713 -26.34 -7.68 -8.85
N LEU A 714 -26.88 -7.58 -7.63
CA LEU A 714 -27.66 -6.41 -7.22
C LEU A 714 -26.79 -5.16 -7.08
N GLY A 715 -25.57 -5.30 -6.54
CA GLY A 715 -24.61 -4.20 -6.40
C GLY A 715 -24.24 -3.58 -7.75
N VAL A 716 -23.89 -4.42 -8.74
CA VAL A 716 -23.50 -3.95 -10.07
C VAL A 716 -24.69 -3.35 -10.81
N ALA A 717 -25.88 -3.94 -10.67
CA ALA A 717 -27.10 -3.42 -11.27
C ALA A 717 -27.48 -2.05 -10.71
N ARG A 718 -27.36 -1.85 -9.39
CA ARG A 718 -27.60 -0.57 -8.73
C ARG A 718 -26.61 0.49 -9.18
N GLN A 719 -25.31 0.16 -9.23
CA GLN A 719 -24.29 1.11 -9.67
C GLN A 719 -24.44 1.50 -11.14
N LEU A 720 -24.64 0.54 -12.04
CA LEU A 720 -24.90 0.84 -13.45
C LEU A 720 -26.15 1.68 -13.66
N LYS A 721 -27.23 1.41 -12.91
CA LYS A 721 -28.42 2.27 -12.94
C LYS A 721 -28.10 3.69 -12.47
N SER A 722 -27.28 3.85 -11.43
CA SER A 722 -26.85 5.18 -10.94
C SER A 722 -26.00 5.93 -11.99
N PHE A 723 -25.28 5.20 -12.84
CA PHE A 723 -24.54 5.75 -13.98
C PHE A 723 -25.41 6.10 -15.18
N GLY A 724 -26.70 5.72 -15.18
CA GLY A 724 -27.67 6.01 -16.23
C GLY A 724 -27.86 4.89 -17.25
N ILE A 725 -27.40 3.68 -16.93
CA ILE A 725 -27.50 2.52 -17.81
C ILE A 725 -28.82 1.79 -17.56
N LYS A 726 -29.42 1.25 -18.63
CA LYS A 726 -30.61 0.40 -18.52
C LYS A 726 -30.17 -1.01 -18.15
N VAL A 727 -30.63 -1.48 -16.99
CA VAL A 727 -30.22 -2.77 -16.44
C VAL A 727 -31.45 -3.65 -16.19
N THR A 728 -31.38 -4.90 -16.62
CA THR A 728 -32.31 -5.97 -16.25
C THR A 728 -31.55 -7.08 -15.54
N VAL A 729 -32.05 -7.54 -14.40
CA VAL A 729 -31.45 -8.64 -13.62
C VAL A 729 -32.29 -9.90 -13.80
N LEU A 730 -31.68 -11.00 -14.21
CA LEU A 730 -32.31 -12.32 -14.33
C LEU A 730 -31.86 -13.20 -13.17
N GLU A 731 -32.81 -13.64 -12.36
CA GLU A 731 -32.56 -14.48 -11.18
C GLU A 731 -33.22 -15.84 -11.35
N ALA A 732 -32.46 -16.89 -11.08
CA ALA A 732 -32.91 -18.28 -11.23
C ALA A 732 -33.97 -18.65 -10.18
N LYS A 733 -33.75 -18.24 -8.92
CA LYS A 733 -34.66 -18.53 -7.82
C LYS A 733 -35.87 -17.59 -7.83
N SER A 734 -36.88 -17.89 -7.01
CA SER A 734 -38.06 -17.03 -6.83
C SER A 734 -37.80 -15.79 -5.98
N ARG A 735 -36.58 -15.63 -5.44
CA ARG A 735 -36.18 -14.57 -4.53
C ARG A 735 -34.78 -14.04 -4.88
N THR A 736 -34.49 -12.83 -4.43
CA THR A 736 -33.14 -12.24 -4.48
C THR A 736 -32.30 -12.63 -3.25
N GLY A 737 -31.04 -12.20 -3.22
CA GLY A 737 -30.12 -12.35 -2.09
C GLY A 737 -29.07 -13.45 -2.26
N GLY A 738 -29.35 -14.48 -3.08
CA GLY A 738 -28.43 -15.60 -3.27
C GLY A 738 -28.05 -16.26 -1.94
N ARG A 739 -26.75 -16.25 -1.62
CA ARG A 739 -26.14 -16.73 -0.36
C ARG A 739 -26.31 -15.77 0.83
N MET A 740 -26.95 -14.62 0.67
CA MET A 740 -27.44 -13.79 1.77
C MET A 740 -28.93 -14.05 1.93
N GLN A 741 -29.25 -15.01 2.78
CA GLN A 741 -30.62 -15.45 3.09
C GLN A 741 -30.75 -15.54 4.60
N ASP A 742 -31.78 -14.89 5.14
CA ASP A 742 -32.15 -15.04 6.53
C ASP A 742 -33.40 -15.92 6.66
N ASP A 743 -33.44 -16.70 7.74
CA ASP A 743 -34.60 -17.40 8.24
C ASP A 743 -35.03 -16.79 9.58
N TRP A 744 -36.32 -16.51 9.73
CA TRP A 744 -36.89 -15.85 10.91
C TRP A 744 -37.77 -16.78 11.75
N SER A 745 -37.88 -18.07 11.40
CA SER A 745 -38.75 -19.05 12.06
C SER A 745 -38.43 -19.23 13.55
N LEU A 746 -37.19 -18.97 13.96
CA LEU A 746 -36.74 -19.06 15.35
C LEU A 746 -36.98 -17.76 16.17
N GLY A 747 -37.57 -16.73 15.56
CA GLY A 747 -37.83 -15.43 16.21
C GLY A 747 -36.63 -14.48 16.26
N VAL A 748 -35.49 -14.88 15.68
CA VAL A 748 -34.29 -14.06 15.43
C VAL A 748 -33.84 -14.28 14.00
N ALA A 749 -33.03 -13.36 13.46
CA ALA A 749 -32.47 -13.52 12.11
C ALA A 749 -31.37 -14.59 12.11
N VAL A 750 -31.69 -15.78 11.64
CA VAL A 750 -30.70 -16.84 11.38
C VAL A 750 -30.26 -16.72 9.93
N GLY A 751 -29.06 -16.20 9.70
CA GLY A 751 -28.48 -16.15 8.37
C GLY A 751 -28.11 -17.56 7.91
N CYS A 752 -28.94 -18.16 7.04
CA CYS A 752 -28.68 -19.44 6.40
C CYS A 752 -27.35 -19.41 5.63
N GLY A 753 -26.93 -18.25 5.13
CA GLY A 753 -25.64 -18.06 4.48
C GLY A 753 -24.77 -17.02 5.19
N ALA A 754 -24.36 -15.96 4.50
CA ALA A 754 -23.43 -14.97 5.05
C ALA A 754 -24.08 -14.15 6.19
N GLN A 755 -23.38 -14.04 7.33
CA GLN A 755 -23.79 -13.21 8.47
C GLN A 755 -22.62 -12.62 9.26
N LEU A 756 -21.38 -13.02 8.96
CA LEU A 756 -20.16 -12.51 9.58
C LEU A 756 -19.51 -11.45 8.68
N ILE A 757 -19.18 -10.30 9.27
CA ILE A 757 -18.42 -9.20 8.68
C ILE A 757 -17.00 -9.30 9.21
N THR A 758 -16.05 -9.58 8.32
CA THR A 758 -14.61 -9.68 8.63
C THR A 758 -13.95 -8.31 8.44
N GLY A 759 -13.73 -7.60 9.55
CA GLY A 759 -13.16 -6.26 9.59
C GLY A 759 -14.19 -5.18 9.27
N ILE A 760 -14.45 -4.28 10.21
CA ILE A 760 -15.48 -3.25 10.07
C ILE A 760 -14.98 -1.95 9.41
N VAL A 761 -13.68 -1.67 9.45
CA VAL A 761 -13.14 -0.39 8.96
C VAL A 761 -13.00 -0.43 7.43
N ASN A 762 -13.49 0.62 6.78
CA ASN A 762 -13.62 0.79 5.32
C ASN A 762 -14.49 -0.26 4.62
N ASN A 763 -15.19 -1.12 5.37
CA ASN A 763 -15.95 -2.21 4.78
C ASN A 763 -17.26 -1.67 4.15
N PRO A 764 -17.48 -1.84 2.84
CA PRO A 764 -18.68 -1.31 2.18
C PRO A 764 -19.99 -1.93 2.71
N ILE A 765 -19.93 -3.13 3.30
CA ILE A 765 -21.09 -3.74 3.96
C ILE A 765 -21.45 -2.95 5.22
N VAL A 766 -20.48 -2.54 6.02
CA VAL A 766 -20.70 -1.71 7.22
C VAL A 766 -21.27 -0.36 6.83
N LEU A 767 -20.73 0.28 5.79
CA LEU A 767 -21.32 1.52 5.28
C LEU A 767 -22.80 1.32 4.88
N MET A 768 -23.13 0.24 4.18
CA MET A 768 -24.51 -0.07 3.83
C MET A 768 -25.39 -0.35 5.06
N CYS A 769 -24.86 -1.02 6.08
CA CYS A 769 -25.56 -1.19 7.36
C CYS A 769 -25.89 0.17 7.98
N GLU A 770 -24.92 1.08 8.05
CA GLU A 770 -25.08 2.43 8.60
C GLU A 770 -26.08 3.28 7.78
N GLN A 771 -25.99 3.26 6.44
CA GLN A 771 -26.97 3.90 5.54
C GLN A 771 -28.38 3.30 5.66
N ALA A 772 -28.48 1.99 5.93
CA ALA A 772 -29.76 1.30 6.11
C ALA A 772 -30.30 1.36 7.53
N LYS A 773 -29.48 1.79 8.50
CA LYS A 773 -29.72 1.68 9.94
C LYS A 773 -29.96 0.23 10.39
N VAL A 774 -29.27 -0.72 9.74
CA VAL A 774 -29.28 -2.14 10.11
C VAL A 774 -28.19 -2.36 11.14
N LYS A 775 -28.55 -2.90 12.30
CA LYS A 775 -27.58 -3.11 13.37
C LYS A 775 -26.70 -4.31 13.10
N TYR A 776 -25.40 -4.09 13.21
CA TYR A 776 -24.40 -5.13 13.35
C TYR A 776 -23.81 -5.08 14.76
N ARG A 777 -23.20 -6.18 15.19
CA ARG A 777 -22.71 -6.35 16.54
C ARG A 777 -21.25 -6.83 16.50
N PRO A 778 -20.28 -5.99 16.89
CA PRO A 778 -18.91 -6.42 17.08
C PRO A 778 -18.82 -7.64 18.00
N LEU A 779 -17.89 -8.53 17.70
CA LEU A 779 -17.62 -9.76 18.43
C LEU A 779 -16.39 -9.53 19.30
N GLY A 780 -16.42 -9.99 20.56
CA GLY A 780 -15.24 -9.96 21.43
C GLY A 780 -14.32 -11.14 21.19
N ASP A 781 -13.07 -11.01 21.62
CA ASP A 781 -12.02 -12.02 21.37
C ASP A 781 -12.16 -13.29 22.23
N ASP A 782 -12.96 -13.24 23.31
CA ASP A 782 -13.11 -14.36 24.25
C ASP A 782 -13.83 -15.57 23.60
N CYS A 783 -13.09 -16.67 23.39
CA CYS A 783 -13.62 -17.95 22.93
C CYS A 783 -13.35 -19.07 23.94
N PRO A 784 -14.26 -19.35 24.89
CA PRO A 784 -14.10 -20.49 25.78
C PRO A 784 -14.12 -21.80 25.01
N LEU A 785 -13.11 -22.66 25.20
CA LEU A 785 -13.07 -24.01 24.63
C LEU A 785 -13.50 -25.05 25.66
N ILE A 786 -14.39 -25.95 25.27
CA ILE A 786 -14.88 -27.07 26.07
C ILE A 786 -14.52 -28.37 25.38
N ASP A 787 -13.99 -29.32 26.14
CA ASP A 787 -13.59 -30.62 25.63
C ASP A 787 -14.73 -31.64 25.75
N SER A 788 -15.26 -32.07 24.60
CA SER A 788 -16.38 -33.02 24.49
C SER A 788 -16.10 -34.40 25.10
N CYS A 789 -14.83 -34.80 25.30
CA CYS A 789 -14.51 -36.05 25.99
C CYS A 789 -14.73 -35.96 27.51
N ILE A 790 -14.56 -34.78 28.11
CA ILE A 790 -14.58 -34.58 29.57
C ILE A 790 -15.71 -33.67 30.04
N GLY A 791 -16.35 -32.92 29.13
CA GLY A 791 -17.44 -31.98 29.40
C GLY A 791 -17.03 -30.81 30.30
N ARG A 792 -15.79 -30.34 30.16
CA ARG A 792 -15.22 -29.25 30.97
C ARG A 792 -14.36 -28.32 30.13
N HIS A 793 -14.11 -27.12 30.67
CA HIS A 793 -13.14 -26.20 30.11
C HIS A 793 -11.77 -26.85 29.93
N VAL A 794 -11.16 -26.57 28.79
CA VAL A 794 -9.81 -27.02 28.47
C VAL A 794 -8.80 -26.40 29.44
N ASN A 795 -7.68 -27.07 29.66
CA ASN A 795 -6.59 -26.48 30.42
C ASN A 795 -5.99 -25.29 29.64
N ALA A 796 -5.99 -24.09 30.24
CA ALA A 796 -5.48 -22.87 29.59
C ALA A 796 -4.00 -22.94 29.16
N VAL A 797 -3.18 -23.76 29.83
CA VAL A 797 -1.78 -23.99 29.42
C VAL A 797 -1.73 -24.91 28.22
N ALA A 798 -2.54 -25.98 28.19
CA ALA A 798 -2.62 -26.88 27.04
C ALA A 798 -3.15 -26.17 25.79
N ASP A 799 -4.15 -25.31 25.95
CA ASP A 799 -4.70 -24.45 24.90
C ASP A 799 -3.61 -23.56 24.30
N ARG A 800 -2.95 -22.75 25.13
CA ARG A 800 -1.84 -21.88 24.69
C ARG A 800 -0.71 -22.65 24.01
N LEU A 801 -0.27 -23.76 24.58
CA LEU A 801 0.81 -24.55 23.98
C LEU A 801 0.42 -25.14 22.62
N THR A 802 -0.85 -25.55 22.48
CA THR A 802 -1.34 -26.10 21.21
C THR A 802 -1.53 -25.02 20.16
N ASP A 803 -2.02 -23.84 20.55
CA ASP A 803 -2.15 -22.68 19.69
C ASP A 803 -0.78 -22.20 19.16
N GLU A 804 0.19 -22.02 20.05
CA GLU A 804 1.57 -21.66 19.67
C GLU A 804 2.21 -22.72 18.76
N HIS A 805 1.99 -24.00 19.03
CA HIS A 805 2.48 -25.10 18.18
C HIS A 805 1.83 -25.06 16.79
N PHE A 806 0.53 -24.80 16.72
CA PHE A 806 -0.19 -24.68 15.46
C PHE A 806 0.28 -23.48 14.64
N ASN A 807 0.42 -22.30 15.26
CA ASN A 807 0.94 -21.11 14.60
C ASN A 807 2.40 -21.31 14.14
N SER A 808 3.24 -21.95 14.97
CA SER A 808 4.61 -22.33 14.56
C SER A 808 4.65 -23.25 13.33
N ILE A 809 3.65 -24.13 13.16
CA ILE A 809 3.51 -24.94 11.95
C ILE A 809 3.18 -24.04 10.76
N LEU A 810 2.24 -23.10 10.89
CA LEU A 810 1.89 -22.16 9.83
C LEU A 810 3.08 -21.27 9.43
N ASP A 811 3.86 -20.78 10.40
CA ASP A 811 5.09 -20.01 10.15
C ASP A 811 6.12 -20.82 9.38
N ALA A 812 6.34 -22.08 9.78
CA ALA A 812 7.22 -23.00 9.08
C ALA A 812 6.72 -23.30 7.65
N ILE A 813 5.41 -23.36 7.45
CA ILE A 813 4.79 -23.44 6.11
C ILE A 813 5.05 -22.17 5.32
N GLY A 814 4.89 -20.98 5.93
CA GLY A 814 5.24 -19.68 5.34
C GLY A 814 6.70 -19.65 4.86
N GLN A 815 7.64 -20.08 5.70
CA GLN A 815 9.05 -20.19 5.32
C GLN A 815 9.30 -21.23 4.22
N TRP A 816 8.59 -22.36 4.25
CA TRP A 816 8.67 -23.39 3.21
C TRP A 816 8.21 -22.87 1.85
N LYS A 817 7.14 -22.06 1.81
CA LYS A 817 6.63 -21.42 0.58
C LYS A 817 7.69 -20.56 -0.11
N LEU A 818 8.49 -19.84 0.69
CA LEU A 818 9.56 -18.94 0.22
C LEU A 818 10.79 -19.71 -0.30
N LYS A 819 11.20 -20.78 0.41
CA LYS A 819 12.40 -21.57 0.09
C LYS A 819 12.18 -22.57 -1.05
N THR A 820 10.99 -23.15 -1.15
CA THR A 820 10.66 -24.19 -2.14
C THR A 820 9.88 -23.58 -3.30
N LYS A 821 10.41 -23.66 -4.53
CA LYS A 821 9.78 -23.03 -5.72
C LYS A 821 9.07 -24.00 -6.67
N ILE A 822 9.15 -25.31 -6.43
CA ILE A 822 8.60 -26.34 -7.31
C ILE A 822 7.70 -27.27 -6.51
N GLY A 823 6.52 -27.57 -7.06
CA GLY A 823 5.54 -28.47 -6.47
C GLY A 823 4.60 -27.77 -5.50
N ASP A 824 3.32 -28.11 -5.59
CA ASP A 824 2.31 -27.80 -4.60
C ASP A 824 1.77 -29.12 -4.05
N ILE A 825 1.44 -29.14 -2.77
CA ILE A 825 0.88 -30.30 -2.07
C ILE A 825 -0.33 -29.84 -1.27
N SER A 826 -1.05 -30.78 -0.67
CA SER A 826 -2.18 -30.42 0.18
C SER A 826 -1.72 -29.75 1.47
N LEU A 827 -2.51 -28.78 1.95
CA LEU A 827 -2.27 -28.11 3.24
C LEU A 827 -2.20 -29.13 4.38
N MET A 828 -3.07 -30.15 4.36
CA MET A 828 -3.05 -31.24 5.35
C MET A 828 -1.72 -32.00 5.36
N GLU A 829 -1.21 -32.38 4.19
CA GLU A 829 0.04 -33.14 4.08
C GLU A 829 1.21 -32.34 4.63
N GLN A 830 1.27 -31.05 4.30
CA GLN A 830 2.33 -30.18 4.79
C GLN A 830 2.22 -29.93 6.31
N ILE A 831 1.02 -29.68 6.84
CA ILE A 831 0.80 -29.53 8.28
C ILE A 831 1.26 -30.78 9.02
N LYS A 832 0.88 -31.98 8.56
CA LYS A 832 1.30 -33.25 9.17
C LYS A 832 2.82 -33.41 9.16
N LEU A 833 3.47 -33.13 8.03
CA LEU A 833 4.91 -33.22 7.89
C LEU A 833 5.64 -32.33 8.90
N VAL A 834 5.19 -31.08 9.06
CA VAL A 834 5.82 -30.13 9.99
C VAL A 834 5.50 -30.49 11.44
N HIS A 835 4.26 -30.85 11.73
CA HIS A 835 3.83 -31.30 13.05
C HIS A 835 4.68 -32.47 13.57
N GLU A 836 4.87 -33.52 12.76
CA GLU A 836 5.71 -34.67 13.12
C GLU A 836 7.18 -34.27 13.32
N LYS A 837 7.72 -33.39 12.48
CA LYS A 837 9.11 -32.92 12.61
C LYS A 837 9.32 -32.11 13.89
N LEU A 838 8.41 -31.19 14.20
CA LEU A 838 8.49 -30.37 15.40
C LEU A 838 8.43 -31.25 16.64
N LEU A 839 7.46 -32.16 16.74
CA LEU A 839 7.35 -33.07 17.89
C LEU A 839 8.58 -33.97 18.07
N ASN A 840 9.21 -34.41 16.98
CA ASN A 840 10.45 -35.20 17.07
C ASN A 840 11.69 -34.37 17.42
N SER A 841 11.62 -33.04 17.28
CA SER A 841 12.75 -32.13 17.54
C SER A 841 12.80 -31.60 18.98
N VAL A 842 11.70 -31.73 19.72
CA VAL A 842 11.57 -31.25 21.10
C VAL A 842 11.33 -32.41 22.05
N ASP A 843 11.93 -32.36 23.24
CA ASP A 843 11.62 -33.30 24.33
C ASP A 843 10.34 -32.86 25.06
N PHE A 844 9.25 -32.77 24.32
CA PHE A 844 7.93 -32.38 24.84
C PHE A 844 6.93 -33.52 24.67
N ARG A 845 6.21 -33.84 25.74
CA ARG A 845 5.19 -34.88 25.72
C ARG A 845 3.87 -34.35 25.16
N TRP A 846 3.63 -34.60 23.88
CA TRP A 846 2.31 -34.37 23.25
C TRP A 846 1.26 -35.30 23.88
N THR A 847 0.20 -34.74 24.45
CA THR A 847 -0.83 -35.51 25.17
C THR A 847 -2.06 -35.71 24.29
N LYS A 848 -2.98 -36.57 24.73
CA LYS A 848 -4.28 -36.70 24.04
C LYS A 848 -5.11 -35.41 24.09
N GLU A 849 -4.93 -34.58 25.12
CA GLU A 849 -5.59 -33.28 25.23
C GLU A 849 -5.04 -32.31 24.18
N HIS A 850 -3.71 -32.20 24.07
CA HIS A 850 -3.05 -31.40 23.02
C HIS A 850 -3.50 -31.85 21.61
N GLU A 851 -3.59 -33.16 21.37
CA GLU A 851 -4.03 -33.68 20.08
C GLU A 851 -5.47 -33.29 19.74
N ARG A 852 -6.41 -33.35 20.71
CA ARG A 852 -7.79 -32.92 20.48
C ARG A 852 -7.89 -31.42 20.20
N LEU A 853 -7.14 -30.59 20.95
CA LEU A 853 -7.04 -29.14 20.71
C LEU A 853 -6.47 -28.84 19.32
N PHE A 854 -5.49 -29.62 18.88
CA PHE A 854 -4.91 -29.49 17.54
C PHE A 854 -5.92 -29.87 16.46
N GLN A 855 -6.71 -30.92 16.66
CA GLN A 855 -7.82 -31.23 15.75
C GLN A 855 -8.88 -30.12 15.72
N TRP A 856 -9.15 -29.45 16.84
CA TRP A 856 -10.03 -28.27 16.86
C TRP A 856 -9.50 -27.14 15.95
N GLN A 857 -8.21 -26.81 16.04
CA GLN A 857 -7.55 -25.82 15.17
C GLN A 857 -7.66 -26.20 13.68
N LEU A 858 -7.43 -27.48 13.34
CA LEU A 858 -7.60 -27.97 11.97
C LEU A 858 -9.05 -27.84 11.48
N GLY A 859 -10.04 -28.14 12.32
CA GLY A 859 -11.46 -27.95 12.00
C GLY A 859 -11.81 -26.49 11.74
N ASN A 860 -11.21 -25.56 12.48
CA ASN A 860 -11.39 -24.12 12.27
C ASN A 860 -10.80 -23.66 10.92
N VAL A 861 -9.64 -24.20 10.49
CA VAL A 861 -9.12 -23.94 9.13
C VAL A 861 -9.98 -24.57 8.05
N GLU A 862 -10.53 -25.77 8.27
CA GLU A 862 -11.49 -26.39 7.32
C GLU A 862 -12.75 -25.54 7.15
N PHE A 863 -13.23 -24.90 8.23
CA PHE A 863 -14.29 -23.91 8.15
C PHE A 863 -13.85 -22.70 7.31
N SER A 864 -12.71 -22.08 7.59
CA SER A 864 -12.20 -20.92 6.83
C SER A 864 -12.03 -21.22 5.33
N CYS A 865 -11.56 -22.41 4.97
CA CYS A 865 -11.46 -22.83 3.58
C CYS A 865 -12.78 -23.36 2.99
N GLY A 866 -13.74 -23.76 3.84
CA GLY A 866 -14.95 -24.45 3.44
C GLY A 866 -14.69 -25.80 2.78
N SER A 867 -13.57 -26.46 3.11
CA SER A 867 -13.13 -27.68 2.42
C SER A 867 -12.22 -28.52 3.32
N ARG A 868 -12.11 -29.81 3.00
CA ARG A 868 -11.07 -30.68 3.56
C ARG A 868 -9.69 -30.13 3.21
N LEU A 869 -8.77 -30.09 4.18
CA LEU A 869 -7.43 -29.53 3.95
C LEU A 869 -6.58 -30.40 2.98
N THR A 870 -7.02 -31.62 2.67
CA THR A 870 -6.41 -32.46 1.62
C THR A 870 -6.65 -31.93 0.21
N ASP A 871 -7.69 -31.13 0.02
CA ASP A 871 -8.02 -30.54 -1.28
C ASP A 871 -7.43 -29.13 -1.44
N VAL A 872 -7.06 -28.48 -0.33
CA VAL A 872 -6.59 -27.09 -0.27
C VAL A 872 -5.09 -27.01 -0.57
N SER A 873 -4.68 -26.03 -1.38
CA SER A 873 -3.27 -25.75 -1.68
C SER A 873 -2.49 -25.36 -0.42
N ALA A 874 -1.42 -26.08 -0.07
CA ALA A 874 -0.52 -25.68 1.01
C ALA A 874 0.15 -24.33 0.72
N ARG A 875 0.39 -24.02 -0.56
CA ARG A 875 1.11 -22.82 -0.98
C ARG A 875 0.26 -21.56 -0.99
N ASN A 876 -1.00 -21.67 -1.42
CA ASN A 876 -1.79 -20.50 -1.78
C ASN A 876 -3.11 -20.39 -1.00
N TRP A 877 -3.31 -21.17 0.07
CA TRP A 877 -4.55 -21.13 0.87
C TRP A 877 -4.89 -19.74 1.44
N ASP A 878 -3.86 -18.94 1.72
CA ASP A 878 -3.87 -17.61 2.34
C ASP A 878 -3.43 -16.51 1.35
N GLN A 879 -3.46 -16.76 0.03
CA GLN A 879 -2.86 -15.84 -0.95
C GLN A 879 -3.42 -14.41 -0.91
N ASN A 880 -4.64 -14.21 -0.41
CA ASN A 880 -5.28 -12.91 -0.34
C ASN A 880 -4.57 -11.98 0.66
N GLU A 881 -3.86 -12.53 1.65
CA GLU A 881 -3.12 -11.77 2.66
C GLU A 881 -1.84 -11.11 2.12
N CYS A 882 -1.53 -11.27 0.82
CA CYS A 882 -0.47 -10.49 0.17
C CYS A 882 -0.79 -8.99 0.01
N VAL A 883 -2.01 -8.56 0.33
CA VAL A 883 -2.44 -7.15 0.38
C VAL A 883 -3.15 -6.85 1.69
N GLY A 884 -3.16 -5.56 2.08
CA GLY A 884 -3.88 -5.10 3.28
C GLY A 884 -5.35 -5.53 3.27
N GLN A 885 -5.76 -6.27 4.30
CA GLN A 885 -7.13 -6.76 4.48
C GLN A 885 -8.01 -5.72 5.20
N PHE A 886 -9.32 -5.97 5.30
CA PHE A 886 -10.22 -5.11 6.08
C PHE A 886 -9.87 -5.20 7.56
N ALA A 887 -9.63 -4.04 8.19
CA ALA A 887 -9.18 -3.94 9.58
C ALA A 887 -10.35 -3.72 10.56
N GLY A 888 -10.01 -3.70 11.85
CA GLY A 888 -10.95 -3.55 12.97
C GLY A 888 -11.63 -4.84 13.38
N GLU A 889 -12.49 -4.74 14.39
CA GLU A 889 -13.21 -5.88 14.97
C GLU A 889 -14.02 -6.64 13.90
N HIS A 890 -14.19 -7.94 14.09
CA HIS A 890 -15.20 -8.70 13.35
C HIS A 890 -16.58 -8.44 13.95
N ALA A 891 -17.62 -8.53 13.13
CA ALA A 891 -18.99 -8.28 13.57
C ALA A 891 -19.99 -9.25 12.98
N ILE A 892 -21.08 -9.50 13.70
CA ILE A 892 -22.21 -10.27 13.20
C ILE A 892 -23.35 -9.35 12.79
N LEU A 893 -24.00 -9.66 11.67
CA LEU A 893 -25.18 -8.94 11.19
C LEU A 893 -26.42 -9.41 11.96
N ALA A 894 -26.57 -8.86 13.17
CA ALA A 894 -27.53 -9.33 14.17
C ALA A 894 -29.00 -9.21 13.74
N GLU A 895 -29.34 -8.19 12.95
CA GLU A 895 -30.70 -8.01 12.40
C GLU A 895 -30.91 -8.69 11.04
N GLY A 896 -29.91 -9.45 10.55
CA GLY A 896 -29.97 -10.15 9.27
C GLY A 896 -29.65 -9.28 8.05
N SER A 897 -29.51 -9.94 6.91
CA SER A 897 -29.15 -9.37 5.62
C SER A 897 -30.34 -8.88 4.77
N SER A 898 -31.57 -9.25 5.14
CA SER A 898 -32.77 -9.06 4.35
C SER A 898 -33.01 -7.60 3.96
N GLU A 899 -32.81 -6.66 4.89
CA GLU A 899 -33.00 -5.23 4.62
C GLU A 899 -31.96 -4.67 3.63
N ILE A 900 -30.71 -5.13 3.71
CA ILE A 900 -29.64 -4.76 2.76
C ILE A 900 -30.03 -5.25 1.35
N ILE A 901 -30.44 -6.51 1.22
CA ILE A 901 -30.87 -7.10 -0.06
C ILE A 901 -32.12 -6.39 -0.61
N ARG A 902 -33.09 -6.09 0.26
CA ARG A 902 -34.30 -5.35 -0.10
C ARG A 902 -33.94 -3.97 -0.66
N LYS A 903 -33.14 -3.18 0.07
CA LYS A 903 -32.70 -1.85 -0.37
C LYS A 903 -31.89 -1.90 -1.65
N LEU A 904 -30.99 -2.88 -1.81
CA LEU A 904 -30.23 -3.05 -3.06
C LEU A 904 -31.17 -3.30 -4.26
N SER A 905 -32.25 -4.04 -4.03
CA SER A 905 -33.25 -4.40 -5.06
C SER A 905 -34.18 -3.24 -5.44
N GLU A 906 -34.30 -2.19 -4.62
CA GLU A 906 -35.25 -1.10 -4.82
C GLU A 906 -35.08 -0.41 -6.19
N GLY A 907 -36.17 -0.41 -6.96
CA GLY A 907 -36.24 0.26 -8.26
C GLY A 907 -35.50 -0.45 -9.40
N LEU A 908 -34.93 -1.63 -9.21
CA LEU A 908 -34.31 -2.41 -10.29
C LEU A 908 -35.36 -3.24 -11.05
N ASP A 909 -35.15 -3.48 -12.36
CA ASP A 909 -35.92 -4.48 -13.13
C ASP A 909 -35.34 -5.87 -12.84
N ILE A 910 -35.92 -6.57 -11.86
CA ILE A 910 -35.48 -7.90 -11.43
C ILE A 910 -36.54 -8.93 -11.84
N ARG A 911 -36.11 -9.97 -12.54
CA ARG A 911 -36.96 -11.05 -13.04
C ARG A 911 -36.56 -12.38 -12.41
N CYS A 912 -37.15 -12.67 -11.25
CA CYS A 912 -37.03 -13.96 -10.56
C CYS A 912 -37.64 -15.11 -11.36
N SER A 913 -37.28 -16.35 -11.05
CA SER A 913 -37.74 -17.58 -11.73
C SER A 913 -37.45 -17.57 -13.24
N ASN A 914 -36.32 -17.00 -13.64
CA ASN A 914 -35.80 -17.00 -15.02
C ASN A 914 -34.37 -17.58 -15.04
N PRO A 915 -34.18 -18.87 -14.74
CA PRO A 915 -32.88 -19.50 -14.82
C PRO A 915 -32.35 -19.46 -16.26
N VAL A 916 -31.19 -18.85 -16.45
CA VAL A 916 -30.48 -18.79 -17.74
C VAL A 916 -29.81 -20.14 -17.98
N VAL A 917 -29.99 -20.71 -19.17
CA VAL A 917 -29.45 -22.02 -19.56
C VAL A 917 -28.54 -21.95 -20.78
N SER A 918 -28.65 -20.90 -21.60
CA SER A 918 -27.68 -20.65 -22.66
C SER A 918 -27.39 -19.16 -22.88
N ILE A 919 -26.17 -18.87 -23.31
CA ILE A 919 -25.67 -17.53 -23.63
C ILE A 919 -24.90 -17.60 -24.95
N ASP A 920 -25.44 -16.94 -25.98
CA ASP A 920 -24.80 -16.78 -27.29
C ASP A 920 -24.22 -15.37 -27.43
N TYR A 921 -22.90 -15.30 -27.57
CA TYR A 921 -22.13 -14.09 -27.83
C TYR A 921 -21.36 -14.13 -29.17
N SER A 922 -21.60 -15.16 -29.99
CA SER A 922 -20.84 -15.53 -31.18
C SER A 922 -21.10 -14.67 -32.43
N LYS A 923 -22.32 -14.13 -32.61
CA LYS A 923 -22.82 -13.75 -33.96
C LYS A 923 -23.54 -12.39 -34.08
N SER A 924 -23.62 -11.57 -33.03
CA SER A 924 -24.33 -10.29 -33.10
C SER A 924 -23.70 -9.15 -32.29
N ASP A 925 -24.10 -7.91 -32.61
CA ASP A 925 -23.86 -6.68 -31.82
C ASP A 925 -24.39 -6.79 -30.38
N LYS A 926 -25.31 -7.74 -30.13
CA LYS A 926 -25.91 -8.02 -28.83
C LYS A 926 -25.65 -9.46 -28.41
N VAL A 927 -25.58 -9.69 -27.11
CA VAL A 927 -25.55 -11.02 -26.50
C VAL A 927 -26.99 -11.51 -26.33
N ILE A 928 -27.24 -12.78 -26.64
CA ILE A 928 -28.55 -13.42 -26.54
C ILE A 928 -28.54 -14.41 -25.37
N LEU A 929 -29.55 -14.36 -24.52
CA LEU A 929 -29.71 -15.31 -23.41
C LEU A 929 -31.02 -16.09 -23.56
N HIS A 930 -30.96 -17.38 -23.31
CA HIS A 930 -32.10 -18.28 -23.26
C HIS A 930 -32.31 -18.76 -21.83
N THR A 931 -33.55 -18.72 -21.37
CA THR A 931 -33.95 -19.21 -20.04
C THR A 931 -34.67 -20.54 -20.15
N GLU A 932 -34.63 -21.35 -19.09
CA GLU A 932 -35.26 -22.68 -19.03
C GLU A 932 -36.76 -22.64 -19.35
N ASN A 933 -37.44 -21.56 -18.97
CA ASN A 933 -38.85 -21.32 -19.24
C ASN A 933 -39.15 -20.91 -20.71
N GLY A 934 -38.18 -21.02 -21.62
CA GLY A 934 -38.34 -20.76 -23.05
C GLY A 934 -38.30 -19.29 -23.46
N ARG A 935 -38.00 -18.36 -22.54
CA ARG A 935 -37.88 -16.93 -22.88
C ARG A 935 -36.52 -16.58 -23.47
N LYS A 936 -36.51 -15.56 -24.31
CA LYS A 936 -35.32 -15.01 -24.97
C LYS A 936 -35.10 -13.57 -24.52
N TYR A 937 -33.86 -13.26 -24.17
CA TYR A 937 -33.41 -11.92 -23.78
C TYR A 937 -32.23 -11.48 -24.65
N GLN A 938 -32.02 -10.17 -24.78
CA GLN A 938 -30.89 -9.60 -25.53
C GLN A 938 -30.40 -8.31 -24.89
N ALA A 939 -29.08 -8.11 -24.87
CA ALA A 939 -28.43 -6.91 -24.32
C ALA A 939 -27.10 -6.63 -25.04
N ASN A 940 -26.56 -5.42 -24.89
CA ASN A 940 -25.25 -5.09 -25.45
C ASN A 940 -24.12 -5.79 -24.69
N LYS A 941 -24.22 -5.80 -23.36
CA LYS A 941 -23.25 -6.42 -22.46
C LYS A 941 -23.99 -7.27 -21.42
N VAL A 942 -23.37 -8.36 -20.98
CA VAL A 942 -23.91 -9.28 -19.97
C VAL A 942 -22.92 -9.42 -18.83
N ILE A 943 -23.42 -9.38 -17.61
CA ILE A 943 -22.61 -9.57 -16.40
C ILE A 943 -23.06 -10.85 -15.72
N LEU A 944 -22.13 -11.77 -15.51
CA LEU A 944 -22.35 -13.06 -14.87
C LEU A 944 -21.95 -12.94 -13.41
N SER A 945 -22.94 -13.08 -12.52
CA SER A 945 -22.77 -13.07 -11.07
C SER A 945 -23.16 -14.41 -10.42
N VAL A 946 -23.10 -15.49 -11.21
CA VAL A 946 -23.47 -16.84 -10.77
C VAL A 946 -22.35 -17.48 -9.92
N PRO A 947 -22.69 -18.33 -8.93
CA PRO A 947 -21.70 -19.02 -8.10
C PRO A 947 -20.77 -19.94 -8.89
N LEU A 948 -19.57 -20.19 -8.37
CA LEU A 948 -18.55 -21.04 -9.01
C LEU A 948 -19.07 -22.44 -9.35
N ALA A 949 -19.84 -23.07 -8.44
CA ALA A 949 -20.41 -24.39 -8.65
C ALA A 949 -21.41 -24.48 -9.82
N VAL A 950 -22.04 -23.36 -10.21
CA VAL A 950 -22.92 -23.32 -11.40
C VAL A 950 -22.12 -23.55 -12.67
N TYR A 951 -20.90 -23.02 -12.75
CA TYR A 951 -19.97 -23.28 -13.85
C TYR A 951 -19.48 -24.73 -13.83
N HIS A 952 -19.10 -25.25 -12.65
CA HIS A 952 -18.66 -26.65 -12.52
C HIS A 952 -19.71 -27.67 -12.97
N ARG A 953 -21.00 -27.36 -12.74
CA ARG A 953 -22.13 -28.21 -13.15
C ARG A 953 -22.52 -28.06 -14.61
N GLY A 954 -21.97 -27.08 -15.34
CA GLY A 954 -22.31 -26.84 -16.74
C GLY A 954 -23.77 -26.44 -16.97
N ILE A 955 -24.40 -25.76 -16.00
CA ILE A 955 -25.82 -25.37 -16.09
C ILE A 955 -26.07 -24.37 -17.24
N ILE A 956 -25.10 -23.49 -17.49
CA ILE A 956 -25.17 -22.49 -18.56
C ILE A 956 -24.27 -22.96 -19.70
N GLN A 957 -24.86 -23.14 -20.88
CA GLN A 957 -24.13 -23.40 -22.12
C GLN A 957 -23.70 -22.08 -22.76
N PHE A 958 -22.43 -22.01 -23.18
CA PHE A 958 -21.84 -20.82 -23.82
C PHE A 958 -21.61 -21.09 -25.31
N GLU A 959 -22.04 -20.17 -26.18
CA GLU A 959 -21.75 -20.21 -27.61
C GLU A 959 -21.05 -18.88 -28.04
N PRO A 960 -19.76 -18.91 -28.44
CA PRO A 960 -18.82 -20.04 -28.37
C PRO A 960 -18.52 -20.46 -26.92
N GLU A 961 -17.79 -21.56 -26.73
CA GLU A 961 -17.34 -21.98 -25.40
C GLU A 961 -16.45 -20.93 -24.71
N LEU A 962 -16.37 -21.01 -23.38
CA LEU A 962 -15.51 -20.14 -22.60
C LEU A 962 -14.03 -20.37 -22.98
N PRO A 963 -13.20 -19.31 -23.07
CA PRO A 963 -11.79 -19.44 -23.43
C PRO A 963 -10.99 -20.30 -22.44
N GLU A 964 -9.85 -20.84 -22.89
CA GLU A 964 -9.02 -21.77 -22.09
C GLU A 964 -8.56 -21.18 -20.75
N ASP A 965 -8.31 -19.87 -20.66
CA ASP A 965 -7.93 -19.22 -19.41
C ASP A 965 -9.05 -19.33 -18.34
N LYS A 966 -10.32 -19.22 -18.74
CA LYS A 966 -11.48 -19.50 -17.87
C LYS A 966 -11.54 -20.95 -17.46
N SER A 967 -11.35 -21.87 -18.40
CA SER A 967 -11.40 -23.32 -18.14
C SER A 967 -10.30 -23.76 -17.16
N ILE A 968 -9.11 -23.17 -17.24
CA ILE A 968 -8.02 -23.38 -16.26
C ILE A 968 -8.43 -22.83 -14.89
N ALA A 969 -8.93 -21.60 -14.82
CA ALA A 969 -9.36 -21.00 -13.57
C ALA A 969 -10.45 -21.83 -12.86
N LEU A 970 -11.47 -22.26 -13.61
CA LEU A 970 -12.57 -23.09 -13.09
C LEU A 970 -12.08 -24.44 -12.56
N ARG A 971 -11.05 -25.06 -13.16
CA ARG A 971 -10.48 -26.33 -12.67
C ARG A 971 -9.72 -26.20 -11.35
N ASN A 972 -9.06 -25.05 -11.16
CA ASN A 972 -8.14 -24.79 -10.04
C ASN A 972 -8.80 -24.07 -8.85
N LEU A 973 -9.93 -23.39 -9.06
CA LEU A 973 -10.78 -22.87 -8.00
C LEU A 973 -11.72 -23.98 -7.49
N GLY A 974 -11.76 -24.17 -6.19
CA GLY A 974 -12.63 -25.11 -5.51
C GLY A 974 -13.93 -24.45 -5.06
N ALA A 975 -15.04 -25.19 -5.15
CA ALA A 975 -16.33 -24.78 -4.61
C ALA A 975 -16.48 -25.35 -3.19
N GLY A 976 -16.07 -24.57 -2.18
CA GLY A 976 -16.16 -24.97 -0.77
C GLY A 976 -17.61 -25.04 -0.29
N LEU A 977 -17.86 -25.89 0.69
CA LEU A 977 -19.17 -26.15 1.26
C LEU A 977 -19.10 -26.25 2.78
N ILE A 978 -19.98 -25.50 3.42
CA ILE A 978 -20.35 -25.63 4.83
C ILE A 978 -21.86 -25.60 4.92
N GLU A 979 -22.41 -26.26 5.93
CA GLU A 979 -23.83 -26.18 6.27
C GLU A 979 -24.00 -25.67 7.70
N LYS A 980 -25.06 -24.90 7.96
CA LYS A 980 -25.38 -24.34 9.26
C LYS A 980 -26.54 -25.09 9.89
N VAL A 981 -26.47 -25.22 11.21
CA VAL A 981 -27.53 -25.77 12.06
C VAL A 981 -27.79 -24.77 13.17
N ALA A 982 -29.00 -24.23 13.23
CA ALA A 982 -29.43 -23.35 14.31
C ALA A 982 -30.57 -24.02 15.08
N VAL A 983 -30.49 -23.99 16.41
CA VAL A 983 -31.42 -24.68 17.30
C VAL A 983 -31.90 -23.72 18.38
N LYS A 984 -33.21 -23.67 18.58
CA LYS A 984 -33.88 -22.83 19.57
C LYS A 984 -34.23 -23.64 20.81
N PHE A 985 -33.87 -23.13 21.97
CA PHE A 985 -34.12 -23.73 23.27
C PHE A 985 -35.12 -22.92 24.12
N PRO A 986 -35.82 -23.54 25.08
CA PRO A 986 -36.75 -22.86 25.97
C PRO A 986 -36.06 -22.04 27.08
N ARG A 987 -34.79 -22.35 27.40
CA ARG A 987 -33.97 -21.62 28.37
C ARG A 987 -32.52 -21.56 27.90
N LYS A 988 -31.77 -20.58 28.41
CA LYS A 988 -30.31 -20.53 28.30
C LYS A 988 -29.70 -21.47 29.35
N PHE A 989 -29.07 -22.56 28.91
CA PHE A 989 -28.41 -23.53 29.80
C PHE A 989 -26.88 -23.33 29.85
N TRP A 990 -26.29 -22.64 28.88
CA TRP A 990 -24.85 -22.32 28.83
C TRP A 990 -24.50 -21.11 29.73
N THR A 991 -25.09 -21.03 30.91
CA THR A 991 -24.95 -19.86 31.81
C THR A 991 -23.56 -19.69 32.37
N ASP A 992 -22.83 -20.79 32.54
CA ASP A 992 -21.49 -20.80 33.13
C ASP A 992 -20.43 -20.16 32.23
N LEU A 993 -20.73 -20.03 30.93
CA LEU A 993 -19.85 -19.39 29.95
C LEU A 993 -20.08 -17.88 29.80
N LEU A 994 -21.15 -17.35 30.42
CA LEU A 994 -21.52 -15.95 30.21
C LEU A 994 -20.52 -15.01 30.85
N ARG A 995 -20.21 -13.93 30.14
CA ARG A 995 -19.48 -12.78 30.69
C ARG A 995 -20.28 -12.14 31.82
N LYS A 996 -19.65 -11.24 32.57
CA LYS A 996 -20.28 -10.49 33.67
C LYS A 996 -21.52 -9.69 33.25
N ASP A 997 -21.63 -9.35 31.97
CA ASP A 997 -22.79 -8.66 31.39
C ASP A 997 -23.94 -9.61 30.98
N GLY A 998 -23.80 -10.91 31.24
CA GLY A 998 -24.79 -11.94 30.90
C GLY A 998 -24.77 -12.37 29.43
N THR A 999 -23.73 -12.04 28.67
CA THR A 999 -23.61 -12.36 27.24
C THR A 999 -22.42 -13.25 26.92
N ILE A 1000 -22.52 -14.00 25.83
CA ILE A 1000 -21.39 -14.66 25.16
C ILE A 1000 -21.59 -14.50 23.64
N ASP A 1001 -20.50 -14.46 22.88
CA ASP A 1001 -20.55 -14.34 21.43
C ASP A 1001 -20.53 -15.73 20.78
N TYR A 1002 -19.60 -16.57 21.23
CA TYR A 1002 -19.44 -17.95 20.80
C TYR A 1002 -18.58 -18.75 21.80
N PHE A 1003 -18.54 -20.07 21.64
CA PHE A 1003 -17.64 -20.99 22.34
C PHE A 1003 -17.28 -22.17 21.45
N GLY A 1004 -16.11 -22.77 21.69
CA GLY A 1004 -15.58 -23.88 20.89
C GLY A 1004 -15.85 -25.26 21.47
N ASN A 1005 -16.04 -26.22 20.57
CA ASN A 1005 -16.23 -27.63 20.84
C ASN A 1005 -14.97 -28.40 20.42
N VAL A 1006 -14.13 -28.75 21.38
CA VAL A 1006 -12.93 -29.54 21.12
C VAL A 1006 -13.35 -30.99 20.84
N PRO A 1007 -13.04 -31.54 19.65
CA PRO A 1007 -13.62 -32.78 19.17
C PRO A 1007 -13.00 -34.01 19.85
N LYS A 1008 -13.75 -35.11 19.91
CA LYS A 1008 -13.24 -36.39 20.46
C LYS A 1008 -12.19 -37.03 19.58
N SER A 1009 -12.30 -36.85 18.27
CA SER A 1009 -11.44 -37.45 17.27
C SER A 1009 -11.29 -36.55 16.03
N SER A 1010 -10.30 -36.86 15.19
CA SER A 1010 -10.07 -36.15 13.93
C SER A 1010 -11.22 -36.27 12.93
N ALA A 1011 -12.05 -37.32 13.02
CA ALA A 1011 -13.21 -37.52 12.14
C ALA A 1011 -14.39 -36.58 12.47
N GLU A 1012 -14.41 -36.05 13.69
CA GLU A 1012 -15.49 -35.18 14.20
C GLU A 1012 -15.10 -33.70 14.21
N ARG A 1013 -13.88 -33.34 13.80
CA ARG A 1013 -13.38 -31.95 13.94
C ARG A 1013 -14.19 -30.90 13.17
N GLY A 1014 -14.86 -31.33 12.08
CA GLY A 1014 -15.74 -30.50 11.27
C GLY A 1014 -17.21 -30.56 11.72
N LEU A 1015 -17.54 -31.34 12.75
CA LEU A 1015 -18.89 -31.50 13.29
C LEU A 1015 -19.09 -30.56 14.48
N PHE A 1016 -19.77 -29.44 14.24
CA PHE A 1016 -20.10 -28.45 15.27
C PHE A 1016 -18.89 -27.91 16.04
N ASN A 1017 -17.82 -27.55 15.31
CA ASN A 1017 -16.55 -27.07 15.86
C ASN A 1017 -16.71 -25.81 16.76
N MET A 1018 -17.68 -24.96 16.44
CA MET A 1018 -17.96 -23.69 17.12
C MET A 1018 -19.46 -23.46 17.27
N PHE A 1019 -19.91 -22.97 18.43
CA PHE A 1019 -21.29 -22.56 18.69
C PHE A 1019 -21.38 -21.05 18.90
N TYR A 1020 -22.28 -20.41 18.17
CA TYR A 1020 -22.56 -18.97 18.22
C TYR A 1020 -23.87 -18.68 18.95
N ASP A 1021 -23.88 -17.69 19.85
CA ASP A 1021 -25.09 -17.26 20.57
C ASP A 1021 -25.85 -16.19 19.78
N PHE A 1022 -27.00 -16.61 19.23
CA PHE A 1022 -27.96 -15.79 18.49
C PHE A 1022 -29.13 -15.31 19.35
N SER A 1023 -29.07 -15.52 20.66
CA SER A 1023 -30.13 -15.14 21.57
C SER A 1023 -30.38 -13.63 21.56
N THR A 1024 -31.63 -13.24 21.80
CA THR A 1024 -32.02 -11.84 21.93
C THR A 1024 -31.29 -11.18 23.11
N ARG A 1025 -30.56 -10.07 22.86
CA ARG A 1025 -29.80 -9.34 23.90
C ARG A 1025 -30.55 -8.20 24.58
N SER A 1026 -31.73 -7.80 24.09
CA SER A 1026 -32.45 -6.64 24.64
C SER A 1026 -33.26 -6.99 25.91
N SER A 1027 -33.15 -6.13 26.93
CA SER A 1027 -33.84 -6.24 28.22
C SER A 1027 -35.25 -5.62 28.26
N THR A 1028 -35.69 -4.96 27.18
CA THR A 1028 -36.92 -4.15 27.21
C THR A 1028 -38.22 -4.95 27.09
N ASN A 1029 -38.16 -6.24 26.74
CA ASN A 1029 -39.33 -7.12 26.71
C ASN A 1029 -38.95 -8.57 27.08
N SER A 1030 -38.94 -8.87 28.38
CA SER A 1030 -38.66 -10.21 28.91
C SER A 1030 -39.59 -11.32 28.40
N LYS A 1031 -40.77 -10.95 27.85
CA LYS A 1031 -41.77 -11.88 27.33
C LYS A 1031 -41.45 -12.50 25.96
N ASN A 1032 -40.50 -11.96 25.19
CA ASN A 1032 -40.18 -12.40 23.81
C ASN A 1032 -38.73 -12.86 23.63
N GLN A 1033 -38.05 -13.26 24.71
CA GLN A 1033 -36.67 -13.72 24.60
C GLN A 1033 -36.56 -15.02 23.79
N GLN A 1034 -35.61 -15.04 22.86
CA GLN A 1034 -35.26 -16.24 22.08
C GLN A 1034 -33.88 -16.71 22.53
N PHE A 1035 -33.74 -18.02 22.74
CA PHE A 1035 -32.46 -18.65 23.07
C PHE A 1035 -32.05 -19.55 21.91
N VAL A 1036 -31.12 -19.08 21.08
CA VAL A 1036 -30.75 -19.75 19.84
C VAL A 1036 -29.25 -19.93 19.79
N LEU A 1037 -28.81 -21.16 19.57
CA LEU A 1037 -27.42 -21.47 19.24
C LEU A 1037 -27.33 -21.86 17.77
N MET A 1038 -26.27 -21.42 17.11
CA MET A 1038 -25.95 -21.81 15.73
C MET A 1038 -24.57 -22.43 15.68
N SER A 1039 -24.42 -23.51 14.95
CA SER A 1039 -23.13 -24.12 14.64
C SER A 1039 -23.08 -24.48 13.16
N TYR A 1040 -21.94 -24.96 12.70
CA TYR A 1040 -21.71 -25.36 11.33
C TYR A 1040 -21.12 -26.76 11.23
N VAL A 1041 -21.25 -27.32 10.03
CA VAL A 1041 -20.66 -28.58 9.62
C VAL A 1041 -19.81 -28.34 8.37
N CYS A 1042 -18.56 -28.79 8.38
CA CYS A 1042 -17.59 -28.60 7.30
C CYS A 1042 -16.68 -29.82 7.12
N GLY A 1043 -15.74 -29.75 6.16
CA GLY A 1043 -14.75 -30.80 5.93
C GLY A 1043 -15.39 -32.16 5.63
N ASP A 1044 -14.89 -33.21 6.27
CA ASP A 1044 -15.41 -34.58 6.13
C ASP A 1044 -16.83 -34.75 6.69
N SER A 1045 -17.28 -33.84 7.57
CA SER A 1045 -18.57 -33.97 8.25
C SER A 1045 -19.74 -33.42 7.45
N VAL A 1046 -19.51 -32.62 6.39
CA VAL A 1046 -20.59 -31.93 5.65
C VAL A 1046 -21.58 -32.89 4.98
N ASP A 1047 -21.13 -34.11 4.64
CA ASP A 1047 -21.97 -35.16 4.06
C ASP A 1047 -23.04 -35.68 5.03
N ILE A 1048 -22.88 -35.47 6.33
CA ILE A 1048 -23.89 -35.82 7.35
C ILE A 1048 -25.20 -35.11 7.07
N VAL A 1049 -25.14 -33.81 6.74
CA VAL A 1049 -26.34 -33.01 6.41
C VAL A 1049 -26.97 -33.46 5.09
N ASN A 1050 -26.14 -34.01 4.18
CA ASN A 1050 -26.61 -34.54 2.90
C ASN A 1050 -27.17 -35.97 2.97
N THR A 1051 -26.88 -36.73 4.02
CA THR A 1051 -27.28 -38.14 4.15
C THR A 1051 -28.36 -38.37 5.19
N LYS A 1052 -28.45 -37.50 6.21
CA LYS A 1052 -29.45 -37.56 7.27
C LYS A 1052 -30.63 -36.61 7.03
N THR A 1053 -31.71 -36.82 7.77
CA THR A 1053 -32.83 -35.89 7.88
C THR A 1053 -32.48 -34.73 8.81
N ASP A 1054 -33.16 -33.59 8.66
CA ASP A 1054 -32.92 -32.40 9.50
C ASP A 1054 -33.11 -32.71 11.00
N VAL A 1055 -34.07 -33.58 11.34
CA VAL A 1055 -34.30 -34.01 12.73
C VAL A 1055 -33.10 -34.77 13.29
N GLU A 1056 -32.57 -35.74 12.55
CA GLU A 1056 -31.39 -36.50 12.96
C GLU A 1056 -30.14 -35.60 13.09
N VAL A 1057 -30.00 -34.58 12.23
CA VAL A 1057 -28.90 -33.60 12.35
C VAL A 1057 -29.05 -32.76 13.62
N VAL A 1058 -30.28 -32.38 13.97
CA VAL A 1058 -30.58 -31.64 15.20
C VAL A 1058 -30.39 -32.51 16.45
N GLU A 1059 -30.69 -33.80 16.36
CA GLU A 1059 -30.38 -34.77 17.42
C GLU A 1059 -28.87 -34.83 17.67
N LEU A 1060 -28.05 -34.94 16.62
CA LEU A 1060 -26.59 -34.87 16.74
C LEU A 1060 -26.10 -33.55 17.35
N PHE A 1061 -26.74 -32.42 17.00
CA PHE A 1061 -26.42 -31.11 17.57
C PHE A 1061 -26.69 -31.08 19.08
N VAL A 1062 -27.80 -31.67 19.52
CA VAL A 1062 -28.17 -31.77 20.95
C VAL A 1062 -27.26 -32.75 21.68
N GLU A 1063 -26.90 -33.89 21.07
CA GLU A 1063 -25.94 -34.85 21.61
C GLU A 1063 -24.58 -34.19 21.85
N ALA A 1064 -24.07 -33.42 20.89
CA ALA A 1064 -22.84 -32.66 21.06
C ALA A 1064 -22.92 -31.68 22.25
N LEU A 1065 -24.05 -30.98 22.44
CA LEU A 1065 -24.25 -30.10 23.60
C LEU A 1065 -24.34 -30.87 24.92
N GLN A 1066 -24.94 -32.06 24.94
CA GLN A 1066 -24.98 -32.92 26.14
C GLN A 1066 -23.58 -33.37 26.56
N GLU A 1067 -22.68 -33.56 25.60
CA GLU A 1067 -21.29 -33.91 25.85
C GLU A 1067 -20.47 -32.72 26.37
N LEU A 1068 -20.77 -31.51 25.89
CA LEU A 1068 -20.13 -30.28 26.37
C LEU A 1068 -20.60 -29.87 27.77
N PHE A 1069 -21.86 -30.15 28.11
CA PHE A 1069 -22.47 -29.78 29.40
C PHE A 1069 -23.09 -31.01 30.09
N PRO A 1070 -22.28 -31.99 30.53
CA PRO A 1070 -22.79 -33.26 31.09
C PRO A 1070 -23.54 -33.07 32.42
N ASP A 1071 -23.26 -31.99 33.14
CA ASP A 1071 -23.89 -31.64 34.41
C ASP A 1071 -25.22 -30.87 34.21
N GLU A 1072 -25.55 -30.47 32.97
CA GLU A 1072 -26.79 -29.75 32.63
C GLU A 1072 -27.82 -30.66 31.94
N ILE A 1073 -29.10 -30.51 32.32
CA ILE A 1073 -30.19 -31.14 31.59
C ILE A 1073 -30.53 -30.27 30.38
N ILE A 1074 -29.99 -30.66 29.21
CA ILE A 1074 -30.25 -29.98 27.93
C ILE A 1074 -31.72 -30.14 27.56
N PRO A 1075 -32.49 -29.04 27.45
CA PRO A 1075 -33.90 -29.12 27.13
C PRO A 1075 -34.12 -29.53 25.67
N HIS A 1076 -35.27 -30.15 25.38
CA HIS A 1076 -35.66 -30.44 24.00
C HIS A 1076 -35.75 -29.15 23.16
N PRO A 1077 -35.23 -29.16 21.92
CA PRO A 1077 -35.40 -28.06 20.99
C PRO A 1077 -36.87 -27.69 20.76
N THR A 1078 -37.13 -26.39 20.66
CA THR A 1078 -38.46 -25.83 20.35
C THR A 1078 -38.58 -25.38 18.90
N GLY A 1079 -37.48 -25.41 18.14
CA GLY A 1079 -37.40 -25.11 16.72
C GLY A 1079 -35.97 -25.24 16.23
N TYR A 1080 -35.80 -25.43 14.92
CA TYR A 1080 -34.49 -25.55 14.30
C TYR A 1080 -34.51 -25.04 12.85
N VAL A 1081 -33.32 -24.75 12.32
CA VAL A 1081 -33.04 -24.46 10.91
C VAL A 1081 -31.78 -25.24 10.52
N VAL A 1082 -31.87 -26.03 9.44
CA VAL A 1082 -30.73 -26.76 8.84
C VAL A 1082 -30.59 -26.30 7.39
N THR A 1083 -29.38 -25.94 6.97
CA THR A 1083 -29.14 -25.50 5.58
C THR A 1083 -28.74 -26.65 4.67
N HIS A 1084 -29.00 -26.47 3.38
CA HIS A 1084 -28.72 -27.46 2.32
C HIS A 1084 -28.15 -26.78 1.06
N TRP A 1085 -27.13 -25.94 1.21
CA TRP A 1085 -26.48 -25.22 0.10
C TRP A 1085 -25.90 -26.15 -0.96
N GLY A 1086 -25.37 -27.31 -0.57
CA GLY A 1086 -24.81 -28.30 -1.50
C GLY A 1086 -25.85 -28.83 -2.49
N ARG A 1087 -27.09 -29.02 -2.01
CA ARG A 1087 -28.23 -29.53 -2.81
C ARG A 1087 -28.88 -28.45 -3.68
N ASP A 1088 -28.63 -27.17 -3.44
CA ASP A 1088 -29.22 -26.09 -4.24
C ASP A 1088 -28.64 -26.10 -5.66
N LEU A 1089 -29.47 -26.35 -6.67
CA LEU A 1089 -29.06 -26.43 -8.08
C LEU A 1089 -28.36 -25.15 -8.55
N TYR A 1090 -28.88 -23.99 -8.14
CA TYR A 1090 -28.44 -22.67 -8.64
C TYR A 1090 -27.38 -22.00 -7.76
N ILE A 1091 -26.97 -22.66 -6.67
CA ILE A 1091 -25.93 -22.16 -5.76
C ILE A 1091 -24.85 -23.20 -5.55
N GLY A 1092 -25.18 -24.36 -4.97
CA GLY A 1092 -24.33 -25.55 -4.92
C GLY A 1092 -23.03 -25.44 -4.11
N MET A 1093 -22.84 -24.36 -3.35
CA MET A 1093 -21.61 -24.07 -2.60
C MET A 1093 -21.83 -23.00 -1.54
N SER A 1094 -20.86 -22.85 -0.63
CA SER A 1094 -20.79 -21.76 0.35
C SER A 1094 -19.85 -20.65 -0.13
N TYR A 1095 -18.58 -20.93 -0.41
CA TYR A 1095 -17.58 -19.95 -0.88
C TYR A 1095 -16.37 -20.65 -1.53
N SER A 1096 -15.59 -19.93 -2.34
CA SER A 1096 -14.47 -20.55 -3.06
C SER A 1096 -13.22 -20.76 -2.19
N TYR A 1097 -12.35 -21.66 -2.64
CA TYR A 1097 -10.99 -21.81 -2.11
C TYR A 1097 -10.03 -22.19 -3.24
N LEU A 1098 -8.72 -22.21 -2.96
CA LEU A 1098 -7.71 -22.66 -3.92
C LEU A 1098 -7.39 -24.14 -3.74
N LYS A 1099 -7.65 -24.92 -4.79
CA LYS A 1099 -7.27 -26.33 -4.82
C LYS A 1099 -5.75 -26.47 -4.94
N VAL A 1100 -5.22 -27.66 -4.61
CA VAL A 1100 -3.81 -27.99 -4.89
C VAL A 1100 -3.47 -27.71 -6.35
N GLY A 1101 -2.40 -26.93 -6.57
CA GLY A 1101 -1.97 -26.42 -7.88
C GLY A 1101 -2.58 -25.07 -8.28
N GLY A 1102 -3.61 -24.60 -7.56
CA GLY A 1102 -4.25 -23.31 -7.78
C GLY A 1102 -3.46 -22.13 -7.22
N THR A 1103 -3.42 -21.02 -7.96
CA THR A 1103 -2.87 -19.73 -7.54
C THR A 1103 -3.92 -18.62 -7.49
N GLY A 1104 -3.60 -17.50 -6.83
CA GLY A 1104 -4.45 -16.31 -6.81
C GLY A 1104 -4.80 -15.74 -8.19
N ASP A 1105 -3.93 -15.94 -9.19
CA ASP A 1105 -4.17 -15.48 -10.57
C ASP A 1105 -5.43 -16.11 -11.19
N HIS A 1106 -5.89 -17.27 -10.71
CA HIS A 1106 -7.11 -17.89 -11.20
C HIS A 1106 -8.37 -17.07 -10.88
N TYR A 1107 -8.39 -16.31 -9.78
CA TYR A 1107 -9.47 -15.34 -9.50
C TYR A 1107 -9.48 -14.24 -10.58
N ASP A 1108 -8.30 -13.73 -10.96
CA ASP A 1108 -8.15 -12.68 -11.98
C ASP A 1108 -8.51 -13.20 -13.38
N MET A 1109 -8.08 -14.42 -13.71
CA MET A 1109 -8.48 -15.12 -14.93
C MET A 1109 -9.99 -15.29 -15.00
N LEU A 1110 -10.67 -15.68 -13.92
CA LEU A 1110 -12.13 -15.78 -13.87
C LEU A 1110 -12.82 -14.41 -13.92
N ALA A 1111 -12.20 -13.34 -13.43
CA ALA A 1111 -12.72 -11.97 -13.49
C ALA A 1111 -12.60 -11.31 -14.88
N LYS A 1112 -11.65 -11.76 -15.72
CA LYS A 1112 -11.33 -11.14 -17.01
C LYS A 1112 -12.54 -11.07 -17.97
N PRO A 1113 -12.87 -9.91 -18.57
CA PRO A 1113 -13.98 -9.83 -19.51
C PRO A 1113 -13.68 -10.59 -20.83
N ILE A 1114 -14.73 -11.04 -21.52
CA ILE A 1114 -14.63 -11.70 -22.84
C ILE A 1114 -15.23 -10.77 -23.89
N GLU A 1115 -14.42 -10.43 -24.90
CA GLU A 1115 -14.80 -9.62 -26.07
C GLU A 1115 -15.52 -8.31 -25.72
N ASN A 1116 -15.29 -7.74 -24.53
CA ASN A 1116 -16.04 -6.59 -24.00
C ASN A 1116 -17.57 -6.78 -24.00
N LYS A 1117 -18.05 -8.03 -24.07
CA LYS A 1117 -19.46 -8.41 -24.08
C LYS A 1117 -19.86 -9.12 -22.80
N LEU A 1118 -19.04 -10.05 -22.32
CA LEU A 1118 -19.28 -10.78 -21.08
C LEU A 1118 -18.34 -10.29 -19.98
N PHE A 1119 -18.91 -9.95 -18.83
CA PHE A 1119 -18.20 -9.52 -17.63
C PHE A 1119 -18.53 -10.47 -16.48
N PHE A 1120 -17.65 -10.58 -15.49
CA PHE A 1120 -17.75 -11.56 -14.41
C PHE A 1120 -17.55 -10.87 -13.06
N CYS A 1121 -18.55 -11.01 -12.18
CA CYS A 1121 -18.47 -10.56 -10.79
C CYS A 1121 -18.93 -11.66 -9.83
N GLY A 1122 -18.66 -11.47 -8.54
CA GLY A 1122 -18.88 -12.45 -7.49
C GLY A 1122 -17.60 -12.70 -6.69
N GLU A 1123 -17.74 -13.35 -5.53
CA GLU A 1123 -16.61 -13.61 -4.62
C GLU A 1123 -15.48 -14.41 -5.27
N ALA A 1124 -15.81 -15.40 -6.11
CA ALA A 1124 -14.84 -16.20 -6.87
C ALA A 1124 -14.11 -15.42 -8.00
N THR A 1125 -14.40 -14.12 -8.15
CA THR A 1125 -13.72 -13.23 -9.10
C THR A 1125 -12.90 -12.16 -8.39
N ASN A 1126 -12.81 -12.20 -7.06
CA ASN A 1126 -12.08 -11.22 -6.27
C ASN A 1126 -10.89 -11.88 -5.59
N ARG A 1127 -9.69 -11.63 -6.11
CA ARG A 1127 -8.45 -12.19 -5.57
C ARG A 1127 -8.11 -11.69 -4.17
N PHE A 1128 -8.33 -10.39 -3.92
CA PHE A 1128 -7.89 -9.75 -2.68
C PHE A 1128 -8.85 -9.99 -1.52
N PHE A 1129 -10.13 -10.17 -1.84
CA PHE A 1129 -11.18 -10.43 -0.86
C PHE A 1129 -12.07 -11.58 -1.37
N PRO A 1130 -11.56 -12.82 -1.50
CA PRO A 1130 -12.39 -13.95 -1.92
C PRO A 1130 -13.42 -14.30 -0.83
N GLN A 1131 -14.34 -15.23 -1.11
CA GLN A 1131 -15.31 -15.82 -0.17
C GLN A 1131 -16.42 -14.90 0.36
N THR A 1132 -16.06 -13.69 0.76
CA THR A 1132 -16.87 -12.81 1.59
C THR A 1132 -17.98 -12.10 0.80
N MET A 1133 -19.06 -11.72 1.51
CA MET A 1133 -20.08 -10.82 0.95
C MET A 1133 -19.49 -9.46 0.56
N THR A 1134 -18.47 -8.98 1.29
CA THR A 1134 -17.70 -7.77 0.96
C THR A 1134 -16.99 -7.93 -0.37
N GLY A 1135 -16.24 -9.02 -0.56
CA GLY A 1135 -15.57 -9.37 -1.80
C GLY A 1135 -16.48 -9.43 -3.02
N ALA A 1136 -17.65 -10.07 -2.84
CA ALA A 1136 -18.70 -10.12 -3.85
C ALA A 1136 -19.20 -8.72 -4.23
N PHE A 1137 -19.42 -7.82 -3.26
CA PHE A 1137 -19.85 -6.45 -3.53
C PHE A 1137 -18.74 -5.60 -4.19
N VAL A 1138 -17.49 -5.73 -3.74
CA VAL A 1138 -16.34 -5.03 -4.32
C VAL A 1138 -16.12 -5.42 -5.78
N SER A 1139 -16.27 -6.70 -6.11
CA SER A 1139 -16.21 -7.15 -7.52
C SER A 1139 -17.32 -6.52 -8.37
N ALA A 1140 -18.47 -6.23 -7.78
CA ALA A 1140 -19.59 -5.57 -8.46
C ALA A 1140 -19.28 -4.11 -8.81
N GLN A 1141 -18.65 -3.38 -7.86
CA GLN A 1141 -18.17 -2.02 -8.08
C GLN A 1141 -17.13 -1.98 -9.21
N ARG A 1142 -16.19 -2.93 -9.21
CA ARG A 1142 -15.17 -3.09 -10.26
C ARG A 1142 -15.80 -3.28 -11.64
N GLU A 1143 -16.73 -4.23 -11.79
CA GLU A 1143 -17.34 -4.51 -13.09
C GLU A 1143 -18.28 -3.39 -13.56
N ALA A 1144 -18.94 -2.66 -12.65
CA ALA A 1144 -19.72 -1.48 -13.01
C ALA A 1144 -18.85 -0.43 -13.72
N GLY A 1145 -17.66 -0.15 -13.19
CA GLY A 1145 -16.69 0.77 -13.79
C GLY A 1145 -16.19 0.27 -15.15
N LYS A 1146 -15.72 -0.99 -15.22
CA LYS A 1146 -15.19 -1.59 -16.45
C LYS A 1146 -16.19 -1.61 -17.61
N VAL A 1147 -17.47 -1.87 -17.33
CA VAL A 1147 -18.53 -1.85 -18.35
C VAL A 1147 -18.65 -0.48 -19.00
N ILE A 1148 -18.57 0.59 -18.20
CA ILE A 1148 -18.60 1.96 -18.69
C ILE A 1148 -17.31 2.33 -19.42
N GLU A 1149 -16.14 1.98 -18.87
CA GLU A 1149 -14.84 2.23 -19.51
C GLU A 1149 -14.76 1.56 -20.89
N SER A 1150 -15.15 0.28 -20.97
CA SER A 1150 -15.24 -0.45 -22.24
C SER A 1150 -16.19 0.25 -23.22
N TYR A 1151 -17.38 0.66 -22.76
CA TYR A 1151 -18.33 1.38 -23.60
C TYR A 1151 -17.77 2.71 -24.12
N LEU A 1152 -17.10 3.49 -23.28
CA LEU A 1152 -16.48 4.76 -23.66
C LEU A 1152 -15.34 4.55 -24.66
N SER A 1153 -14.54 3.51 -24.50
CA SER A 1153 -13.45 3.17 -25.45
C SER A 1153 -13.97 2.78 -26.84
N GLU A 1154 -15.14 2.14 -26.90
CA GLU A 1154 -15.83 1.77 -28.15
C GLU A 1154 -16.48 2.98 -28.82
N ALA A 1155 -17.05 3.91 -28.04
CA ALA A 1155 -17.74 5.09 -28.53
C ALA A 1155 -16.79 6.23 -28.96
N MET A 1156 -15.66 6.38 -28.27
CA MET A 1156 -14.61 7.35 -28.56
C MET A 1156 -13.26 6.65 -28.73
N PRO A 1157 -13.01 6.00 -29.89
CA PRO A 1157 -11.69 5.45 -30.15
C PRO A 1157 -10.67 6.61 -30.15
N ILE A 1158 -9.84 6.67 -29.12
CA ILE A 1158 -8.71 7.59 -29.06
C ILE A 1158 -7.85 7.28 -30.29
N PRO A 1159 -7.49 8.28 -31.13
CA PRO A 1159 -6.52 8.06 -32.19
C PRO A 1159 -5.29 7.42 -31.54
N LYS A 1160 -4.88 6.24 -32.03
CA LYS A 1160 -3.62 5.64 -31.58
C LYS A 1160 -2.55 6.71 -31.72
N LEU A 1161 -1.97 7.12 -30.59
CA LEU A 1161 -0.73 7.88 -30.59
C LEU A 1161 0.32 6.92 -31.18
N GLU A 1162 0.59 7.10 -32.47
CA GLU A 1162 1.69 6.45 -33.20
C GLU A 1162 3.06 6.83 -32.63
#